data_AF-A0A7C4CB67-F1
#
_entry.id   AF-A0A7C4CB67-F1
#
_cell.length_a   1.000
_cell.length_b   1.000
_cell.length_c   1.000
_cell.angle_alpha   90.00
_cell.angle_beta   90.00
_cell.angle_gamma   90.00
#
_symmetry.space_group_name_H-M   'P 1'
#
loop_
_entity.id
_entity.type
_entity.pdbx_description
1 polymer ?
#
loop_
_entity_poly.entity_id
_entity_poly.type
_entity_poly.pdbx_seq_one_letter_code
_entity_poly.pdbx_strand_id
1 'polypeptide(L)'
;MSLISRRLLAGLLFVSAAFASRPWTEEEFRRFELRPEPRWLPRPESLIPGPRRFNYLERVKLDCDFVARYQVADSNSPNFGGIIEAEHMPAVIETDNTQEAIWIWSRWFELTGRDDYRENIRRAWVYVLRHPAWREHSAPEYIWYSVWNCGLGFMAESKYRAAYGDSTFRSYADSCRRFFLANPLANLTTLDFMVTAQSSGMAYDYAVEMNDAVLRDSALARGNRVRREIESAPRSRLTRQNWAMCGGTMFWGVAHTFCLADTAAGRYWLETYVDSLPGFYPSGSWNCSHNIWLANAYRSAAELTGSRTCRLMHQYLTDTLLMRDTDRDGGIPATWTDPNTQDQTWVSTYLDFMGMDALVSPLFDTDVSALEFVSPHPQGIYVVGETIPVLVPLANAGRLDAADVLFSVEGSGHRDSVALPLLNFLAIDTLAFAPFVPTAPGLCSLDAVTATTGDANPLNDTSHIVFRVRDLYEVAGRLADTNTQQGIRARIKVFLAGAQSPWDSLDTDSSGIFSFRVIDTTVRITVEPEVPYFRRTWQITIQRDTTLLLLTPTAELMLVNNDSAGAFSGYYTSTLDSLGRTWCLWKRWADGQVPWHLFDRLRTPTLVWFTGNRRVGTVPPADRESLMQRAPVNLLLTGQNVAEDLDSTRFLADLCGVQFDSSGWAGFFAFGNRQDSLGMLIPGFSTAGGDGANNQTSRDILKPLRNGASILAVYDSVSHRGAAIRRLDVNTGTKVITLGFGFESVNRPGSRPGFFTRVQLMELMLAWFGLATGIEEQLPQLLTRSSAFAWPNPFTDRLSIALGTGHPTPSQRQLAISVADVSGRIVRNQHVGSYCSTISGLGPLPPGVYYVRISGRGGVLRVVKAR
;
A
#
# COMPACT_ATOMS: atom_id res chain seq x y z
N MET A 1 46.93 -8.22 -22.77
CA MET A 1 45.67 -8.09 -23.53
C MET A 1 45.90 -7.16 -24.71
N SER A 2 45.56 -7.60 -25.93
CA SER A 2 45.88 -6.87 -27.17
C SER A 2 44.90 -5.71 -27.40
N LEU A 3 45.29 -4.76 -28.26
CA LEU A 3 44.42 -3.64 -28.66
C LEU A 3 43.08 -4.13 -29.26
N ILE A 4 43.08 -5.33 -29.82
CA ILE A 4 41.90 -6.02 -30.38
C ILE A 4 40.98 -6.49 -29.25
N SER A 5 41.52 -6.98 -28.13
CA SER A 5 40.74 -7.36 -26.94
C SER A 5 39.97 -6.17 -26.33
N ARG A 6 40.57 -4.97 -26.33
CA ARG A 6 39.93 -3.76 -25.78
C ARG A 6 38.82 -3.22 -26.67
N ARG A 7 38.94 -3.36 -27.99
CA ARG A 7 37.89 -2.94 -28.95
C ARG A 7 36.71 -3.91 -28.98
N LEU A 8 36.95 -5.21 -28.81
CA LEU A 8 35.88 -6.21 -28.65
C LEU A 8 35.13 -6.05 -27.32
N LEU A 9 35.84 -5.75 -26.22
CA LEU A 9 35.19 -5.51 -24.92
C LEU A 9 34.38 -4.20 -24.91
N ALA A 10 34.87 -3.14 -25.55
CA ALA A 10 34.11 -1.89 -25.72
C ALA A 10 32.89 -2.07 -26.66
N GLY A 11 33.02 -2.88 -27.72
CA GLY A 11 31.91 -3.22 -28.60
C GLY A 11 30.83 -4.06 -27.90
N LEU A 12 31.23 -5.04 -27.07
CA LEU A 12 30.31 -5.86 -26.27
C LEU A 12 29.61 -5.05 -25.18
N LEU A 13 30.26 -4.06 -24.58
CA LEU A 13 29.65 -3.13 -23.60
C LEU A 13 28.63 -2.19 -24.24
N PHE A 14 28.84 -1.75 -25.49
CA PHE A 14 27.87 -0.95 -26.23
C PHE A 14 26.66 -1.76 -26.72
N VAL A 15 26.85 -3.04 -27.06
CA VAL A 15 25.74 -3.92 -27.44
C VAL A 15 24.93 -4.34 -26.20
N SER A 16 25.53 -4.51 -25.02
CA SER A 16 24.76 -4.78 -23.78
C SER A 16 23.94 -3.58 -23.29
N ALA A 17 24.34 -2.34 -23.62
CA ALA A 17 23.57 -1.15 -23.29
C ALA A 17 22.36 -0.93 -24.22
N ALA A 18 22.38 -1.52 -25.42
CA ALA A 18 21.26 -1.47 -26.37
C ALA A 18 20.15 -2.51 -26.08
N PHE A 19 20.42 -3.49 -25.20
CA PHE A 19 19.45 -4.49 -24.72
C PHE A 19 19.08 -4.32 -23.25
N ALA A 20 19.54 -3.27 -22.58
CA ALA A 20 19.03 -2.89 -21.27
C ALA A 20 17.73 -2.10 -21.47
N SER A 21 16.67 -2.54 -20.79
CA SER A 21 15.39 -1.82 -20.75
C SER A 21 15.63 -0.34 -20.44
N ARG A 22 14.91 0.55 -21.13
CA ARG A 22 15.09 2.00 -20.94
C ARG A 22 14.97 2.33 -19.45
N PRO A 23 15.84 3.20 -18.90
CA PRO A 23 15.64 3.73 -17.57
C PRO A 23 14.24 4.30 -17.47
N TRP A 24 13.55 4.00 -16.37
CA TRP A 24 12.20 4.50 -16.14
C TRP A 24 12.21 6.02 -16.17
N THR A 25 11.19 6.59 -16.81
CA THR A 25 10.95 8.02 -16.68
C THR A 25 10.48 8.33 -15.26
N GLU A 26 10.73 9.55 -14.78
CA GLU A 26 10.23 10.04 -13.49
C GLU A 26 8.70 9.84 -13.36
N GLU A 27 7.96 9.95 -14.45
CA GLU A 27 6.52 9.72 -14.54
C GLU A 27 6.13 8.25 -14.31
N GLU A 28 6.91 7.31 -14.84
CA GLU A 28 6.72 5.87 -14.67
C GLU A 28 7.15 5.40 -13.29
N PHE A 29 8.24 5.95 -12.76
CA PHE A 29 8.67 5.73 -11.39
C PHE A 29 7.62 6.22 -10.39
N ARG A 30 7.05 7.42 -10.62
CA ARG A 30 5.94 7.93 -9.82
C ARG A 30 4.68 7.09 -9.97
N ARG A 31 4.30 6.64 -11.17
CA ARG A 31 3.17 5.72 -11.37
C ARG A 31 3.38 4.36 -10.67
N PHE A 32 4.62 3.88 -10.63
CA PHE A 32 4.97 2.66 -9.92
C PHE A 32 4.95 2.83 -8.40
N GLU A 33 5.54 3.91 -7.86
CA GLU A 33 5.49 4.22 -6.43
C GLU A 33 4.06 4.53 -5.94
N LEU A 34 3.20 5.02 -6.84
CA LEU A 34 1.78 5.23 -6.58
C LEU A 34 0.94 3.95 -6.64
N ARG A 35 1.51 2.77 -6.96
CA ARG A 35 0.76 1.50 -6.93
C ARG A 35 0.24 1.28 -5.51
N PRO A 36 -1.06 1.44 -5.24
CA PRO A 36 -1.61 1.11 -3.95
C PRO A 36 -1.52 -0.41 -3.85
N GLU A 37 -0.82 -0.94 -2.85
CA GLU A 37 -1.16 -2.28 -2.38
C GLU A 37 -2.66 -2.22 -2.00
N PRO A 38 -3.51 -3.05 -2.63
CA PRO A 38 -4.91 -3.07 -2.28
C PRO A 38 -5.00 -3.40 -0.78
N ARG A 39 -5.49 -2.43 0.01
CA ARG A 39 -5.76 -2.66 1.43
C ARG A 39 -6.76 -3.82 1.53
N TRP A 40 -6.69 -4.60 2.61
CA TRP A 40 -7.73 -5.59 2.89
C TRP A 40 -9.09 -4.89 2.90
N LEU A 41 -9.87 -5.09 1.84
CA LEU A 41 -11.21 -4.56 1.73
C LEU A 41 -12.14 -5.65 2.29
N PRO A 42 -12.79 -5.43 3.45
CA PRO A 42 -13.94 -6.25 3.79
C PRO A 42 -14.94 -6.15 2.63
N ARG A 43 -15.72 -7.21 2.40
CA ARG A 43 -16.84 -7.23 1.44
C ARG A 43 -17.49 -5.86 1.42
N PRO A 44 -17.36 -5.07 0.36
CA PRO A 44 -17.95 -3.76 0.39
C PRO A 44 -19.44 -4.01 0.17
N GLU A 45 -20.19 -4.06 1.26
CA GLU A 45 -21.64 -3.84 1.27
C GLU A 45 -21.98 -2.48 0.62
N SER A 46 -20.94 -1.66 0.34
CA SER A 46 -20.92 -0.41 -0.38
C SER A 46 -20.21 -0.46 -1.75
N LEU A 47 -20.08 -1.62 -2.41
CA LEU A 47 -19.60 -1.65 -3.80
C LEU A 47 -20.63 -0.90 -4.66
N ILE A 48 -20.30 0.34 -5.01
CA ILE A 48 -21.03 1.06 -6.05
C ILE A 48 -20.49 0.47 -7.35
N PRO A 49 -21.31 -0.24 -8.15
CA PRO A 49 -20.88 -0.65 -9.48
C PRO A 49 -20.39 0.58 -10.22
N GLY A 50 -19.10 0.60 -10.54
CA GLY A 50 -18.59 1.51 -11.56
C GLY A 50 -19.15 1.09 -12.92
N PRO A 51 -19.16 2.00 -13.90
CA PRO A 51 -19.36 1.61 -15.29
C PRO A 51 -18.31 0.56 -15.72
N ARG A 52 -18.59 -0.20 -16.79
CA ARG A 52 -17.64 -1.17 -17.33
C ARG A 52 -16.32 -0.47 -17.65
N ARG A 53 -15.21 -1.01 -17.12
CA ARG A 53 -13.87 -0.46 -17.32
C ARG A 53 -13.17 -1.00 -18.55
N PHE A 54 -13.53 -2.22 -18.92
CA PHE A 54 -12.86 -2.99 -19.95
C PHE A 54 -13.86 -3.44 -21.02
N ASN A 55 -13.36 -3.51 -22.26
CA ASN A 55 -13.98 -4.35 -23.28
C ASN A 55 -13.53 -5.80 -23.01
N TYR A 56 -14.34 -6.58 -22.30
CA TYR A 56 -13.95 -7.94 -21.94
C TYR A 56 -13.66 -8.83 -23.15
N LEU A 57 -14.33 -8.63 -24.29
CA LEU A 57 -14.06 -9.40 -25.50
C LEU A 57 -12.67 -9.11 -26.08
N GLU A 58 -12.24 -7.85 -26.04
CA GLU A 58 -10.85 -7.46 -26.39
C GLU A 58 -9.86 -8.09 -25.42
N ARG A 59 -10.16 -8.13 -24.12
CA ARG A 59 -9.30 -8.77 -23.12
C ARG A 59 -9.18 -10.28 -23.29
N VAL A 60 -10.26 -10.96 -23.65
CA VAL A 60 -10.23 -12.38 -24.05
C VAL A 60 -9.33 -12.58 -25.28
N LYS A 61 -9.40 -11.68 -26.28
CA LYS A 61 -8.52 -11.77 -27.45
C LYS A 61 -7.05 -11.61 -27.08
N LEU A 62 -6.72 -10.62 -26.25
CA LEU A 62 -5.36 -10.37 -25.78
C LEU A 62 -4.81 -11.57 -24.99
N ASP A 63 -5.60 -12.15 -24.09
CA ASP A 63 -5.20 -13.37 -23.35
C ASP A 63 -4.95 -14.54 -24.31
N CYS A 64 -5.84 -14.78 -25.26
CA CYS A 64 -5.64 -15.83 -26.27
C CYS A 64 -4.35 -15.61 -27.10
N ASP A 65 -4.05 -14.36 -27.47
CA ASP A 65 -2.82 -14.00 -28.17
C ASP A 65 -1.58 -14.19 -27.30
N PHE A 66 -1.65 -13.81 -26.02
CA PHE A 66 -0.60 -14.01 -25.03
C PHE A 66 -0.24 -15.49 -24.93
N VAL A 67 -1.23 -16.35 -24.65
CA VAL A 67 -1.03 -17.80 -24.52
C VAL A 67 -0.51 -18.42 -25.82
N ALA A 68 -0.94 -17.93 -26.99
CA ALA A 68 -0.44 -18.39 -28.28
C ALA A 68 1.05 -18.09 -28.50
N ARG A 69 1.56 -16.96 -28.01
CA ARG A 69 3.00 -16.61 -28.07
C ARG A 69 3.87 -17.57 -27.25
N TYR A 70 3.31 -18.13 -26.18
CA TYR A 70 3.99 -19.04 -25.25
C TYR A 70 3.82 -20.53 -25.59
N GLN A 71 3.27 -20.86 -26.76
CA GLN A 71 3.21 -22.24 -27.24
C GLN A 71 4.53 -22.69 -27.88
N VAL A 72 4.99 -23.89 -27.51
CA VAL A 72 6.19 -24.50 -28.11
C VAL A 72 5.94 -24.83 -29.59
N ALA A 73 6.53 -24.05 -30.48
CA ALA A 73 6.32 -24.16 -31.93
C ALA A 73 7.25 -25.16 -32.65
N ASP A 74 8.37 -25.58 -32.04
CA ASP A 74 9.30 -26.53 -32.66
C ASP A 74 8.71 -27.95 -32.70
N SER A 75 8.35 -28.42 -33.89
CA SER A 75 7.80 -29.76 -34.12
C SER A 75 8.73 -30.92 -33.77
N ASN A 76 10.04 -30.68 -33.65
CA ASN A 76 11.00 -31.69 -33.21
C ASN A 76 11.13 -31.78 -31.68
N SER A 77 10.58 -30.79 -30.95
CA SER A 77 10.59 -30.80 -29.49
C SER A 77 9.71 -31.93 -28.95
N PRO A 78 10.14 -32.62 -27.88
CA PRO A 78 9.24 -33.52 -27.13
C PRO A 78 8.03 -32.77 -26.57
N ASN A 79 8.14 -31.45 -26.38
CA ASN A 79 7.12 -30.58 -25.82
C ASN A 79 6.33 -29.81 -26.91
N PHE A 80 6.44 -30.21 -28.18
CA PHE A 80 5.72 -29.56 -29.27
C PHE A 80 4.23 -29.38 -28.98
N GLY A 81 3.76 -28.15 -29.04
CA GLY A 81 2.37 -27.76 -28.80
C GLY A 81 2.01 -27.50 -27.35
N GLY A 82 2.88 -27.83 -26.40
CA GLY A 82 2.68 -27.49 -24.99
C GLY A 82 2.84 -25.99 -24.73
N ILE A 83 2.28 -25.53 -23.62
CA ILE A 83 2.29 -24.11 -23.23
C ILE A 83 3.34 -23.89 -22.14
N ILE A 84 4.21 -22.91 -22.37
CA ILE A 84 5.22 -22.46 -21.41
C ILE A 84 4.50 -21.75 -20.25
N GLU A 85 4.83 -22.11 -19.01
CA GLU A 85 4.14 -21.65 -17.79
C GLU A 85 4.17 -20.13 -17.60
N ALA A 86 5.35 -19.53 -17.76
CA ALA A 86 5.56 -18.12 -17.47
C ALA A 86 6.63 -17.52 -18.36
N GLU A 87 6.59 -16.20 -18.52
CA GLU A 87 7.61 -15.46 -19.28
C GLU A 87 9.03 -15.68 -18.73
N HIS A 88 9.13 -15.83 -17.40
CA HIS A 88 10.38 -16.05 -16.68
C HIS A 88 10.69 -17.52 -16.41
N MET A 89 9.82 -18.45 -16.82
CA MET A 89 9.96 -19.89 -16.65
C MET A 89 9.85 -20.64 -17.99
N PRO A 90 10.71 -20.34 -18.98
CA PRO A 90 10.60 -20.90 -20.33
C PRO A 90 10.78 -22.42 -20.43
N ALA A 91 11.28 -23.04 -19.36
CA ALA A 91 11.55 -24.48 -19.28
C ALA A 91 10.41 -25.29 -18.64
N VAL A 92 9.40 -24.63 -18.06
CA VAL A 92 8.25 -25.31 -17.48
C VAL A 92 7.13 -25.34 -18.51
N ILE A 93 6.77 -26.54 -18.94
CA ILE A 93 5.70 -26.80 -19.90
C ILE A 93 4.83 -27.90 -19.28
N GLU A 94 3.56 -27.62 -19.07
CA GLU A 94 2.66 -28.48 -18.28
C GLU A 94 1.34 -28.74 -19.03
N THR A 95 0.70 -29.85 -18.68
CA THR A 95 -0.52 -30.34 -19.34
C THR A 95 -1.74 -29.52 -18.95
N ASP A 96 -1.81 -29.01 -17.72
CA ASP A 96 -2.88 -28.13 -17.25
C ASP A 96 -2.94 -26.86 -18.10
N ASN A 97 -1.83 -26.13 -18.21
CA ASN A 97 -1.74 -24.91 -19.00
C ASN A 97 -2.17 -25.16 -20.46
N THR A 98 -1.80 -26.32 -20.99
CA THR A 98 -2.14 -26.71 -22.36
C THR A 98 -3.61 -27.06 -22.53
N GLN A 99 -4.24 -27.69 -21.55
CA GLN A 99 -5.68 -27.98 -21.54
C GLN A 99 -6.53 -26.72 -21.38
N GLU A 100 -6.07 -25.79 -20.53
CA GLU A 100 -6.68 -24.48 -20.35
C GLU A 100 -6.60 -23.65 -21.65
N ALA A 101 -5.47 -23.68 -22.34
CA ALA A 101 -5.29 -23.03 -23.64
C ALA A 101 -6.27 -23.57 -24.70
N ILE A 102 -6.45 -24.91 -24.77
CA ILE A 102 -7.46 -25.53 -25.65
C ILE A 102 -8.85 -24.97 -25.37
N TRP A 103 -9.19 -24.77 -24.10
CA TRP A 103 -10.48 -24.23 -23.71
C TRP A 103 -10.66 -22.79 -24.21
N ILE A 104 -9.75 -21.87 -23.88
CA ILE A 104 -9.91 -20.44 -24.21
C ILE A 104 -9.92 -20.20 -25.72
N TRP A 105 -9.10 -20.92 -26.48
CA TRP A 105 -9.07 -20.81 -27.94
C TRP A 105 -10.32 -21.40 -28.59
N SER A 106 -10.83 -22.51 -28.07
CA SER A 106 -12.10 -23.10 -28.54
C SER A 106 -13.27 -22.17 -28.19
N ARG A 107 -13.23 -21.54 -27.02
CA ARG A 107 -14.23 -20.57 -26.58
C ARG A 107 -14.22 -19.31 -27.44
N TRP A 108 -13.04 -18.83 -27.83
CA TRP A 108 -12.92 -17.71 -28.78
C TRP A 108 -13.65 -17.99 -30.10
N PHE A 109 -13.46 -19.20 -30.67
CA PHE A 109 -14.18 -19.61 -31.87
C PHE A 109 -15.70 -19.70 -31.62
N GLU A 110 -16.12 -20.30 -30.50
CA GLU A 110 -17.53 -20.40 -30.14
C GLU A 110 -18.20 -19.01 -29.99
N LEU A 111 -17.49 -18.06 -29.39
CA LEU A 111 -17.97 -16.70 -29.21
C LEU A 111 -18.06 -15.96 -30.54
N THR A 112 -17.00 -15.99 -31.36
CA THR A 112 -16.82 -15.04 -32.47
C THR A 112 -17.00 -15.64 -33.86
N GLY A 113 -16.98 -16.96 -33.99
CA GLY A 113 -16.88 -17.67 -35.27
C GLY A 113 -15.52 -17.55 -35.96
N ARG A 114 -14.53 -16.89 -35.34
CA ARG A 114 -13.18 -16.68 -35.88
C ARG A 114 -12.26 -17.81 -35.45
N ASP A 115 -11.66 -18.48 -36.42
CA ASP A 115 -10.87 -19.70 -36.20
C ASP A 115 -9.37 -19.43 -36.11
N ASP A 116 -9.02 -18.29 -35.49
CA ASP A 116 -7.66 -17.74 -35.45
C ASP A 116 -6.63 -18.71 -34.83
N TYR A 117 -7.10 -19.56 -33.91
CA TYR A 117 -6.26 -20.45 -33.09
C TYR A 117 -6.39 -21.94 -33.45
N ARG A 118 -7.01 -22.28 -34.60
CA ARG A 118 -7.20 -23.68 -35.03
C ARG A 118 -5.91 -24.50 -34.93
N GLU A 119 -4.83 -23.95 -35.47
CA GLU A 119 -3.53 -24.61 -35.53
C GLU A 119 -2.91 -24.72 -34.13
N ASN A 120 -3.06 -23.70 -33.28
CA ASN A 120 -2.61 -23.76 -31.89
C ASN A 120 -3.33 -24.86 -31.11
N ILE A 121 -4.65 -24.99 -31.27
CA ILE A 121 -5.46 -26.07 -30.67
C ILE A 121 -4.98 -27.44 -31.16
N ARG A 122 -4.74 -27.60 -32.47
CA ARG A 122 -4.24 -28.86 -33.03
C ARG A 122 -2.91 -29.27 -32.40
N ARG A 123 -1.99 -28.32 -32.23
CA ARG A 123 -0.68 -28.56 -31.59
C ARG A 123 -0.83 -28.90 -30.11
N ALA A 124 -1.68 -28.18 -29.38
CA ALA A 124 -1.97 -28.46 -27.98
C ALA A 124 -2.50 -29.88 -27.77
N TRP A 125 -3.39 -30.36 -28.66
CA TRP A 125 -3.83 -31.75 -28.63
C TRP A 125 -2.70 -32.76 -28.87
N VAL A 126 -1.73 -32.46 -29.74
CA VAL A 126 -0.53 -33.31 -29.91
C VAL A 126 0.27 -33.41 -28.61
N TYR A 127 0.43 -32.29 -27.89
CA TYR A 127 1.13 -32.26 -26.62
C TYR A 127 0.43 -33.11 -25.56
N VAL A 128 -0.85 -32.85 -25.27
CA VAL A 128 -1.57 -33.55 -24.19
C VAL A 128 -1.74 -35.05 -24.48
N LEU A 129 -1.77 -35.47 -25.75
CA LEU A 129 -1.77 -36.90 -26.09
C LEU A 129 -0.42 -37.58 -25.82
N ARG A 130 0.68 -36.84 -25.90
CA ARG A 130 2.04 -37.32 -25.60
C ARG A 130 2.33 -37.27 -24.09
N HIS A 131 1.85 -36.23 -23.42
CA HIS A 131 1.99 -35.97 -21.99
C HIS A 131 0.60 -35.97 -21.34
N PRO A 132 -0.03 -37.14 -21.16
CA PRO A 132 -1.42 -37.16 -20.71
C PRO A 132 -1.55 -36.85 -19.23
N ALA A 133 -2.62 -36.13 -18.88
CA ALA A 133 -2.99 -35.71 -17.53
C ALA A 133 -2.79 -36.79 -16.45
N TRP A 134 -3.21 -38.02 -16.72
CA TRP A 134 -3.14 -39.14 -15.78
C TRP A 134 -1.73 -39.76 -15.61
N ARG A 135 -0.73 -39.28 -16.34
CA ARG A 135 0.68 -39.68 -16.20
C ARG A 135 1.58 -38.54 -15.71
N GLU A 136 1.05 -37.33 -15.65
CA GLU A 136 1.80 -36.18 -15.20
C GLU A 136 2.01 -36.25 -13.69
N HIS A 137 3.27 -36.15 -13.26
CA HIS A 137 3.71 -36.36 -11.87
C HIS A 137 3.20 -37.65 -11.22
N SER A 138 3.38 -38.80 -11.89
CA SER A 138 2.85 -40.11 -11.46
C SER A 138 3.44 -40.70 -10.16
N ALA A 139 4.24 -39.95 -9.40
CA ALA A 139 4.71 -40.41 -8.10
C ALA A 139 3.52 -40.42 -7.11
N PRO A 140 3.40 -41.42 -6.21
CA PRO A 140 2.25 -41.55 -5.32
C PRO A 140 1.91 -40.29 -4.51
N GLU A 141 2.91 -39.51 -4.12
CA GLU A 141 2.78 -38.26 -3.38
C GLU A 141 2.20 -37.08 -4.20
N TYR A 142 2.23 -37.16 -5.53
CA TYR A 142 1.74 -36.13 -6.45
C TYR A 142 0.49 -36.55 -7.24
N ILE A 143 -0.14 -37.68 -6.88
CA ILE A 143 -1.34 -38.17 -7.56
C ILE A 143 -2.48 -37.15 -7.61
N TRP A 144 -2.53 -36.22 -6.64
CA TRP A 144 -3.48 -35.11 -6.63
C TRP A 144 -3.37 -34.25 -7.90
N TYR A 145 -2.16 -34.04 -8.43
CA TYR A 145 -1.95 -33.21 -9.61
C TYR A 145 -2.43 -33.91 -10.89
N SER A 146 -2.28 -35.24 -10.99
CA SER A 146 -2.88 -36.00 -12.08
C SER A 146 -4.42 -35.98 -12.02
N VAL A 147 -5.01 -35.99 -10.81
CA VAL A 147 -6.47 -35.88 -10.62
C VAL A 147 -6.97 -34.49 -11.00
N TRP A 148 -6.24 -33.43 -10.63
CA TRP A 148 -6.47 -32.05 -11.04
C TRP A 148 -6.51 -31.90 -12.56
N ASN A 149 -5.45 -32.38 -13.23
CA ASN A 149 -5.32 -32.37 -14.68
C ASN A 149 -6.40 -33.19 -15.39
N CYS A 150 -6.87 -34.29 -14.79
CA CYS A 150 -8.00 -35.04 -15.35
C CYS A 150 -9.30 -34.22 -15.35
N GLY A 151 -9.50 -33.35 -14.34
CA GLY A 151 -10.61 -32.39 -14.32
C GLY A 151 -10.56 -31.42 -15.50
N LEU A 152 -9.39 -30.80 -15.73
CA LEU A 152 -9.14 -29.91 -16.87
C LEU A 152 -9.27 -30.63 -18.21
N GLY A 153 -8.91 -31.91 -18.27
CA GLY A 153 -9.12 -32.76 -19.45
C GLY A 153 -10.59 -32.91 -19.86
N PHE A 154 -11.51 -33.00 -18.89
CA PHE A 154 -12.95 -32.99 -19.19
C PHE A 154 -13.39 -31.64 -19.77
N MET A 155 -12.92 -30.56 -19.15
CA MET A 155 -13.25 -29.19 -19.53
C MET A 155 -12.77 -28.88 -20.96
N ALA A 156 -11.51 -29.21 -21.28
CA ALA A 156 -10.91 -28.98 -22.59
C ALA A 156 -11.62 -29.76 -23.71
N GLU A 157 -11.89 -31.05 -23.52
CA GLU A 157 -12.59 -31.87 -24.53
C GLU A 157 -14.03 -31.39 -24.74
N SER A 158 -14.77 -31.15 -23.64
CA SER A 158 -16.15 -30.67 -23.71
C SER A 158 -16.24 -29.36 -24.48
N LYS A 159 -15.38 -28.37 -24.17
CA LYS A 159 -15.40 -27.08 -24.85
C LYS A 159 -14.99 -27.18 -26.31
N TYR A 160 -13.95 -27.94 -26.64
CA TYR A 160 -13.55 -28.19 -28.02
C TYR A 160 -14.70 -28.80 -28.83
N ARG A 161 -15.34 -29.84 -28.29
CA ARG A 161 -16.45 -30.54 -28.95
C ARG A 161 -17.68 -29.65 -29.09
N ALA A 162 -18.00 -28.84 -28.09
CA ALA A 162 -19.09 -27.89 -28.15
C ALA A 162 -18.86 -26.81 -29.23
N ALA A 163 -17.64 -26.26 -29.30
CA ALA A 163 -17.28 -25.21 -30.24
C ALA A 163 -17.25 -25.71 -31.70
N TYR A 164 -16.71 -26.92 -31.94
CA TYR A 164 -16.44 -27.41 -33.29
C TYR A 164 -17.35 -28.55 -33.77
N GLY A 165 -18.20 -29.10 -32.90
CA GLY A 165 -18.97 -30.31 -33.20
C GLY A 165 -18.10 -31.55 -33.43
N ASP A 166 -16.83 -31.53 -33.00
CA ASP A 166 -15.84 -32.57 -33.25
C ASP A 166 -15.55 -33.38 -31.97
N SER A 167 -15.71 -34.70 -32.05
CA SER A 167 -15.52 -35.63 -30.93
C SER A 167 -14.21 -36.43 -30.99
N THR A 168 -13.27 -36.04 -31.85
CA THR A 168 -11.97 -36.72 -32.07
C THR A 168 -11.22 -36.99 -30.75
N PHE A 169 -11.29 -36.08 -29.79
CA PHE A 169 -10.55 -36.16 -28.53
C PHE A 169 -11.33 -36.76 -27.36
N ARG A 170 -12.54 -37.29 -27.59
CA ARG A 170 -13.37 -37.93 -26.56
C ARG A 170 -12.64 -39.07 -25.84
N SER A 171 -11.83 -39.84 -26.56
CA SER A 171 -11.04 -40.94 -25.98
C SER A 171 -10.01 -40.49 -24.93
N TYR A 172 -9.55 -39.23 -25.01
CA TYR A 172 -8.69 -38.62 -23.99
C TYR A 172 -9.49 -38.38 -22.70
N ALA A 173 -10.67 -37.76 -22.81
CA ALA A 173 -11.58 -37.57 -21.67
C ALA A 173 -12.03 -38.90 -21.04
N ASP A 174 -12.28 -39.95 -21.84
CA ASP A 174 -12.58 -41.30 -21.33
C ASP A 174 -11.42 -41.90 -20.51
N SER A 175 -10.18 -41.53 -20.82
CA SER A 175 -9.00 -41.96 -20.07
C SER A 175 -8.84 -41.16 -18.78
N CYS A 176 -9.06 -39.84 -18.81
CA CYS A 176 -9.18 -39.00 -17.60
C CYS A 176 -10.27 -39.53 -16.66
N ARG A 177 -11.43 -39.91 -17.21
CA ARG A 177 -12.55 -40.51 -16.49
C ARG A 177 -12.14 -41.77 -15.75
N ARG A 178 -11.52 -42.73 -16.45
CA ARG A 178 -11.07 -43.98 -15.83
C ARG A 178 -10.08 -43.72 -14.69
N PHE A 179 -9.13 -42.80 -14.90
CA PHE A 179 -8.16 -42.43 -13.87
C PHE A 179 -8.82 -41.75 -12.66
N PHE A 180 -9.68 -40.76 -12.88
CA PHE A 180 -10.40 -40.06 -11.83
C PHE A 180 -11.21 -41.01 -10.95
N LEU A 181 -11.93 -41.97 -11.56
CA LEU A 181 -12.71 -42.97 -10.83
C LEU A 181 -11.83 -43.93 -10.03
N ALA A 182 -10.71 -44.37 -10.59
CA ALA A 182 -9.79 -45.31 -9.95
C ALA A 182 -8.98 -44.70 -8.79
N ASN A 183 -8.79 -43.38 -8.77
CA ASN A 183 -7.89 -42.70 -7.84
C ASN A 183 -8.61 -41.62 -7.00
N PRO A 184 -9.54 -41.99 -6.09
CA PRO A 184 -10.12 -41.03 -5.17
C PRO A 184 -9.07 -40.52 -4.19
N LEU A 185 -8.97 -39.20 -4.04
CA LEU A 185 -8.11 -38.60 -3.01
C LEU A 185 -8.67 -38.86 -1.61
N ALA A 186 -7.76 -39.05 -0.65
CA ALA A 186 -8.07 -39.37 0.74
C ALA A 186 -8.64 -38.17 1.53
N ASN A 187 -8.48 -36.95 1.01
CA ASN A 187 -8.96 -35.71 1.63
C ASN A 187 -8.37 -35.48 3.03
N LEU A 188 -7.08 -35.75 3.19
CA LEU A 188 -6.36 -35.61 4.46
C LEU A 188 -5.83 -34.18 4.64
N THR A 189 -5.59 -33.49 3.54
CA THR A 189 -5.03 -32.14 3.53
C THR A 189 -6.01 -31.12 2.95
N THR A 190 -5.76 -29.84 3.20
CA THR A 190 -6.53 -28.76 2.55
C THR A 190 -6.36 -28.79 1.03
N LEU A 191 -5.19 -29.19 0.53
CA LEU A 191 -4.93 -29.33 -0.90
C LEU A 191 -5.82 -30.41 -1.52
N ASP A 192 -5.89 -31.59 -0.90
CA ASP A 192 -6.72 -32.71 -1.37
C ASP A 192 -8.20 -32.30 -1.51
N PHE A 193 -8.72 -31.52 -0.56
CA PHE A 193 -10.09 -31.02 -0.62
C PHE A 193 -10.29 -30.02 -1.76
N MET A 194 -9.34 -29.11 -2.00
CA MET A 194 -9.41 -28.15 -3.11
C MET A 194 -9.36 -28.86 -4.47
N VAL A 195 -8.43 -29.81 -4.64
CA VAL A 195 -8.33 -30.64 -5.85
C VAL A 195 -9.58 -31.49 -6.05
N THR A 196 -10.10 -32.12 -4.99
CA THR A 196 -11.34 -32.89 -5.07
C THR A 196 -12.51 -32.02 -5.47
N ALA A 197 -12.58 -30.79 -4.98
CA ALA A 197 -13.65 -29.86 -5.33
C ALA A 197 -13.59 -29.47 -6.81
N GLN A 198 -12.42 -29.01 -7.29
CA GLN A 198 -12.25 -28.61 -8.68
C GLN A 198 -12.54 -29.78 -9.64
N SER A 199 -11.86 -30.91 -9.44
CA SER A 199 -11.97 -32.04 -10.36
C SER A 199 -13.36 -32.66 -10.37
N SER A 200 -14.06 -32.65 -9.22
CA SER A 200 -15.44 -33.16 -9.15
C SER A 200 -16.46 -32.19 -9.76
N GLY A 201 -16.27 -30.87 -9.65
CA GLY A 201 -17.12 -29.90 -10.34
C GLY A 201 -17.06 -30.10 -11.87
N MET A 202 -15.84 -30.14 -12.41
CA MET A 202 -15.64 -30.37 -13.86
C MET A 202 -16.14 -31.75 -14.31
N ALA A 203 -15.90 -32.79 -13.51
CA ALA A 203 -16.39 -34.14 -13.81
C ALA A 203 -17.92 -34.24 -13.78
N TYR A 204 -18.59 -33.50 -12.88
CA TYR A 204 -20.04 -33.50 -12.77
C TYR A 204 -20.68 -32.86 -14.00
N ASP A 205 -20.21 -31.66 -14.39
CA ASP A 205 -20.68 -30.96 -15.59
C ASP A 205 -20.50 -31.83 -16.84
N TYR A 206 -19.32 -32.44 -17.00
CA TYR A 206 -19.04 -33.39 -18.08
C TYR A 206 -19.97 -34.61 -18.05
N ALA A 207 -20.19 -35.20 -16.87
CA ALA A 207 -21.02 -36.38 -16.74
C ALA A 207 -22.50 -36.10 -17.07
N VAL A 208 -23.00 -34.91 -16.74
CA VAL A 208 -24.35 -34.48 -17.13
C VAL A 208 -24.44 -34.36 -18.65
N GLU A 209 -23.46 -33.70 -19.28
CA GLU A 209 -23.40 -33.55 -20.74
C GLU A 209 -23.36 -34.91 -21.46
N MET A 210 -22.55 -35.84 -20.96
CA MET A 210 -22.34 -37.15 -21.58
C MET A 210 -23.35 -38.22 -21.14
N ASN A 211 -24.30 -37.85 -20.26
CA ASN A 211 -25.23 -38.77 -19.61
C ASN A 211 -24.54 -39.98 -18.93
N ASP A 212 -23.43 -39.72 -18.23
CA ASP A 212 -22.63 -40.74 -17.55
C ASP A 212 -23.00 -40.82 -16.05
N ALA A 213 -23.93 -41.71 -15.72
CA ALA A 213 -24.40 -41.85 -14.35
C ALA A 213 -23.28 -42.19 -13.35
N VAL A 214 -22.31 -43.03 -13.73
CA VAL A 214 -21.24 -43.48 -12.81
C VAL A 214 -20.30 -42.33 -12.45
N LEU A 215 -19.91 -41.53 -13.45
CA LEU A 215 -19.07 -40.36 -13.23
C LEU A 215 -19.83 -39.29 -12.42
N ARG A 216 -21.10 -39.03 -12.78
CA ARG A 216 -21.96 -38.06 -12.09
C ARG A 216 -22.12 -38.39 -10.61
N ASP A 217 -22.48 -39.64 -10.29
CA ASP A 217 -22.73 -40.07 -8.92
C ASP A 217 -21.43 -40.05 -8.09
N SER A 218 -20.30 -40.41 -8.71
CA SER A 218 -18.98 -40.35 -8.08
C SER A 218 -18.54 -38.91 -7.78
N ALA A 219 -18.75 -37.99 -8.73
CA ALA A 219 -18.45 -36.58 -8.58
C ALA A 219 -19.33 -35.93 -7.50
N LEU A 220 -20.63 -36.22 -7.49
CA LEU A 220 -21.57 -35.75 -6.46
C LEU A 220 -21.19 -36.26 -5.06
N ALA A 221 -20.79 -37.53 -4.93
CA ALA A 221 -20.35 -38.09 -3.66
C ALA A 221 -19.06 -37.42 -3.14
N ARG A 222 -18.15 -37.04 -4.04
CA ARG A 222 -16.92 -36.29 -3.72
C ARG A 222 -17.23 -34.84 -3.33
N GLY A 223 -18.06 -34.14 -4.10
CA GLY A 223 -18.54 -32.80 -3.79
C GLY A 223 -19.22 -32.71 -2.41
N ASN A 224 -20.05 -33.69 -2.06
CA ASN A 224 -20.67 -33.79 -0.73
C ASN A 224 -19.65 -33.97 0.42
N ARG A 225 -18.47 -34.56 0.17
CA ARG A 225 -17.39 -34.59 1.18
C ARG A 225 -16.80 -33.20 1.40
N VAL A 226 -16.53 -32.46 0.32
CA VAL A 226 -16.04 -31.07 0.40
C VAL A 226 -17.07 -30.18 1.09
N ARG A 227 -18.36 -30.36 0.78
CA ARG A 227 -19.48 -29.65 1.43
C ARG A 227 -19.42 -29.80 2.95
N ARG A 228 -19.34 -31.04 3.45
CA ARG A 228 -19.25 -31.33 4.89
C ARG A 228 -18.00 -30.74 5.53
N GLU A 229 -16.88 -30.72 4.81
CA GLU A 229 -15.65 -30.08 5.28
C GLU A 229 -15.83 -28.57 5.46
N ILE A 230 -16.47 -27.88 4.49
CA ILE A 230 -16.82 -26.46 4.62
C ILE A 230 -17.76 -26.25 5.82
N GLU A 231 -18.84 -27.02 5.91
CA GLU A 231 -19.86 -26.93 6.97
C GLU A 231 -19.26 -27.07 8.38
N SER A 232 -18.15 -27.82 8.54
CA SER A 232 -17.49 -28.03 9.83
C SER A 232 -16.92 -26.74 10.45
N ALA A 233 -16.47 -25.80 9.62
CA ALA A 233 -15.88 -24.53 10.08
C ALA A 233 -15.81 -23.49 8.95
N PRO A 234 -16.96 -23.01 8.43
CA PRO A 234 -17.05 -22.36 7.11
C PRO A 234 -16.07 -21.22 6.89
N ARG A 235 -16.04 -20.26 7.82
CA ARG A 235 -15.15 -19.10 7.73
C ARG A 235 -13.67 -19.48 7.76
N SER A 236 -13.29 -20.49 8.53
CA SER A 236 -11.89 -20.92 8.64
C SER A 236 -11.44 -21.80 7.46
N ARG A 237 -12.37 -22.45 6.76
CA ARG A 237 -12.09 -23.30 5.59
C ARG A 237 -12.06 -22.47 4.32
N LEU A 238 -13.03 -21.58 4.16
CA LEU A 238 -13.18 -20.74 2.96
C LEU A 238 -12.19 -19.56 2.87
N THR A 239 -11.41 -19.30 3.93
CA THR A 239 -10.32 -18.32 3.93
C THR A 239 -8.94 -18.93 3.70
N ARG A 240 -8.83 -20.26 3.55
CA ARG A 240 -7.55 -20.93 3.34
C ARG A 240 -7.04 -20.69 1.93
N GLN A 241 -5.72 -20.62 1.84
CA GLN A 241 -4.95 -20.54 0.62
C GLN A 241 -3.93 -21.69 0.64
N ASN A 242 -3.78 -22.40 -0.47
CA ASN A 242 -2.74 -23.40 -0.62
C ASN A 242 -2.41 -23.57 -2.11
N TRP A 243 -1.13 -23.49 -2.46
CA TRP A 243 -0.68 -23.48 -3.86
C TRP A 243 -1.46 -22.42 -4.67
N ALA A 244 -1.82 -22.69 -5.92
CA ALA A 244 -2.64 -21.84 -6.78
C ALA A 244 -4.15 -21.86 -6.45
N MET A 245 -4.56 -22.45 -5.32
CA MET A 245 -5.98 -22.60 -4.96
C MET A 245 -6.32 -21.93 -3.63
N CYS A 246 -7.60 -21.63 -3.45
CA CYS A 246 -8.12 -21.03 -2.23
C CYS A 246 -9.50 -21.59 -1.87
N GLY A 247 -10.09 -21.11 -0.78
CA GLY A 247 -11.44 -21.50 -0.37
C GLY A 247 -12.52 -21.27 -1.45
N GLY A 248 -12.30 -20.34 -2.39
CA GLY A 248 -13.12 -20.17 -3.58
C GLY A 248 -13.20 -21.42 -4.44
N THR A 249 -12.09 -22.16 -4.60
CA THR A 249 -12.04 -23.44 -5.31
C THR A 249 -12.96 -24.48 -4.68
N MET A 250 -12.92 -24.61 -3.35
CA MET A 250 -13.79 -25.53 -2.61
C MET A 250 -15.27 -25.15 -2.77
N PHE A 251 -15.58 -23.87 -2.66
CA PHE A 251 -16.93 -23.35 -2.78
C PHE A 251 -17.49 -23.58 -4.19
N TRP A 252 -16.72 -23.26 -5.23
CA TRP A 252 -17.07 -23.48 -6.63
C TRP A 252 -17.37 -24.97 -6.90
N GLY A 253 -16.51 -25.88 -6.45
CA GLY A 253 -16.72 -27.31 -6.65
C GLY A 253 -18.00 -27.84 -5.99
N VAL A 254 -18.37 -27.33 -4.81
CA VAL A 254 -19.67 -27.67 -4.18
C VAL A 254 -20.84 -27.10 -4.98
N ALA A 255 -20.72 -25.87 -5.47
CA ALA A 255 -21.73 -25.25 -6.32
C ALA A 255 -22.00 -26.08 -7.59
N HIS A 256 -20.93 -26.53 -8.26
CA HIS A 256 -20.99 -27.33 -9.50
C HIS A 256 -21.24 -28.83 -9.29
N THR A 257 -21.44 -29.29 -8.05
CA THR A 257 -21.82 -30.68 -7.76
C THR A 257 -23.16 -30.74 -7.02
N PHE A 258 -23.14 -30.44 -5.73
CA PHE A 258 -24.29 -30.58 -4.85
C PHE A 258 -25.39 -29.57 -5.21
N CYS A 259 -25.02 -28.31 -5.43
CA CYS A 259 -26.01 -27.26 -5.69
C CYS A 259 -26.66 -27.38 -7.08
N LEU A 260 -25.96 -27.93 -8.07
CA LEU A 260 -26.55 -28.27 -9.37
C LEU A 260 -27.41 -29.54 -9.33
N ALA A 261 -27.03 -30.54 -8.51
CA ALA A 261 -27.81 -31.77 -8.36
C ALA A 261 -29.17 -31.54 -7.67
N ASP A 262 -29.22 -30.63 -6.70
CA ASP A 262 -30.44 -30.20 -6.03
C ASP A 262 -30.43 -28.67 -5.94
N THR A 263 -31.07 -28.00 -6.90
CA THR A 263 -31.06 -26.54 -7.00
C THR A 263 -31.73 -25.84 -5.83
N ALA A 264 -32.71 -26.49 -5.19
CA ALA A 264 -33.41 -25.91 -4.04
C ALA A 264 -32.53 -25.93 -2.78
N ALA A 265 -32.01 -27.11 -2.43
CA ALA A 265 -31.07 -27.24 -1.31
C ALA A 265 -29.75 -26.50 -1.60
N GLY A 266 -29.33 -26.49 -2.86
CA GLY A 266 -28.18 -25.79 -3.36
C GLY A 266 -28.24 -24.29 -3.16
N ARG A 267 -29.35 -23.65 -3.54
CA ARG A 267 -29.57 -22.22 -3.31
C ARG A 267 -29.49 -21.87 -1.83
N TYR A 268 -30.17 -22.64 -0.97
CA TYR A 268 -30.12 -22.45 0.47
C TYR A 268 -28.69 -22.57 1.02
N TRP A 269 -27.92 -23.56 0.55
CA TRP A 269 -26.53 -23.75 0.94
C TRP A 269 -25.67 -22.54 0.53
N LEU A 270 -25.80 -22.06 -0.71
CA LEU A 270 -25.06 -20.91 -1.21
C LEU A 270 -25.37 -19.64 -0.41
N GLU A 271 -26.65 -19.34 -0.19
CA GLU A 271 -27.07 -18.18 0.63
C GLU A 271 -26.54 -18.26 2.07
N THR A 272 -26.46 -19.46 2.63
CA THR A 272 -25.95 -19.69 3.99
C THR A 272 -24.44 -19.46 4.10
N TYR A 273 -23.66 -19.96 3.14
CA TYR A 273 -22.20 -20.03 3.27
C TYR A 273 -21.45 -19.01 2.42
N VAL A 274 -22.11 -18.33 1.47
CA VAL A 274 -21.44 -17.33 0.63
C VAL A 274 -20.77 -16.29 1.50
N ASP A 275 -21.38 -15.83 2.60
CA ASP A 275 -20.81 -14.85 3.54
C ASP A 275 -19.52 -15.26 4.27
N SER A 276 -19.17 -16.54 4.20
CA SER A 276 -17.90 -17.05 4.73
C SER A 276 -16.73 -16.91 3.75
N LEU A 277 -16.96 -16.62 2.46
CA LEU A 277 -15.89 -16.29 1.51
C LEU A 277 -15.24 -14.93 1.86
N PRO A 278 -13.92 -14.78 1.71
CA PRO A 278 -13.27 -13.48 1.81
C PRO A 278 -13.71 -12.55 0.68
N GLY A 279 -13.58 -11.23 0.87
CA GLY A 279 -13.88 -10.28 -0.20
C GLY A 279 -12.74 -10.14 -1.21
N PHE A 280 -11.49 -10.29 -0.77
CA PHE A 280 -10.29 -10.13 -1.58
C PHE A 280 -9.06 -10.64 -0.82
N TYR A 281 -8.06 -11.16 -1.55
CA TYR A 281 -6.75 -11.56 -1.04
C TYR A 281 -5.67 -10.53 -1.44
N PRO A 282 -5.26 -9.63 -0.53
CA PRO A 282 -4.33 -8.54 -0.88
C PRO A 282 -2.87 -8.94 -0.93
N SER A 283 -2.51 -10.09 -0.37
CA SER A 283 -1.15 -10.60 -0.30
C SER A 283 -1.13 -12.13 -0.35
N GLY A 284 0.04 -12.70 -0.58
CA GLY A 284 0.26 -14.14 -0.74
C GLY A 284 0.98 -14.43 -2.05
N SER A 285 1.70 -15.55 -2.13
CA SER A 285 2.55 -15.91 -3.28
C SER A 285 1.79 -16.32 -4.55
N TRP A 286 0.46 -16.35 -4.51
CA TRP A 286 -0.41 -16.72 -5.63
C TRP A 286 -1.72 -15.92 -5.59
N ASN A 287 -1.68 -14.71 -5.02
CA ASN A 287 -2.89 -13.98 -4.67
C ASN A 287 -3.72 -13.54 -5.88
N CYS A 288 -3.13 -13.37 -7.08
CA CYS A 288 -3.92 -13.15 -8.30
C CYS A 288 -4.77 -14.39 -8.59
N SER A 289 -4.15 -15.58 -8.62
CA SER A 289 -4.87 -16.84 -8.82
C SER A 289 -5.95 -17.10 -7.77
N HIS A 290 -5.65 -16.84 -6.49
CA HIS A 290 -6.65 -16.98 -5.41
C HIS A 290 -7.84 -16.06 -5.60
N ASN A 291 -7.61 -14.83 -6.08
CA ASN A 291 -8.70 -13.89 -6.38
C ASN A 291 -9.50 -14.30 -7.61
N ILE A 292 -8.90 -14.97 -8.60
CA ILE A 292 -9.64 -15.54 -9.75
C ILE A 292 -10.57 -16.66 -9.28
N TRP A 293 -10.07 -17.60 -8.47
CA TRP A 293 -10.91 -18.64 -7.86
C TRP A 293 -12.03 -18.08 -6.99
N LEU A 294 -11.76 -16.97 -6.31
CA LEU A 294 -12.77 -16.25 -5.54
C LEU A 294 -13.81 -15.59 -6.44
N ALA A 295 -13.40 -14.96 -7.55
CA ALA A 295 -14.29 -14.40 -8.56
C ALA A 295 -15.20 -15.49 -9.15
N ASN A 296 -14.65 -16.68 -9.42
CA ASN A 296 -15.40 -17.82 -9.92
C ASN A 296 -16.45 -18.32 -8.91
N ALA A 297 -16.10 -18.40 -7.62
CA ALA A 297 -17.03 -18.79 -6.57
C ALA A 297 -18.21 -17.82 -6.45
N TYR A 298 -17.95 -16.50 -6.56
CA TYR A 298 -18.99 -15.49 -6.57
C TYR A 298 -19.85 -15.53 -7.84
N ARG A 299 -19.28 -15.83 -9.00
CA ARG A 299 -20.02 -16.09 -10.25
C ARG A 299 -21.03 -17.23 -10.05
N SER A 300 -20.57 -18.42 -9.63
CA SER A 300 -21.45 -19.57 -9.44
C SER A 300 -22.54 -19.30 -8.40
N ALA A 301 -22.22 -18.58 -7.32
CA ALA A 301 -23.23 -18.15 -6.37
C ALA A 301 -24.27 -17.23 -7.03
N ALA A 302 -23.85 -16.25 -7.82
CA ALA A 302 -24.74 -15.31 -8.49
C ALA A 302 -25.65 -16.00 -9.52
N GLU A 303 -25.14 -16.96 -10.29
CA GLU A 303 -25.89 -17.70 -11.29
C GLU A 303 -27.01 -18.57 -10.67
N LEU A 304 -26.73 -19.24 -9.54
CA LEU A 304 -27.68 -20.16 -8.90
C LEU A 304 -28.69 -19.47 -7.95
N THR A 305 -28.31 -18.33 -7.38
CA THR A 305 -29.13 -17.58 -6.41
C THR A 305 -29.80 -16.34 -7.02
N GLY A 306 -29.29 -15.79 -8.12
CA GLY A 306 -29.66 -14.47 -8.63
C GLY A 306 -29.09 -13.31 -7.81
N SER A 307 -28.15 -13.55 -6.89
CA SER A 307 -27.58 -12.53 -6.02
C SER A 307 -26.82 -11.45 -6.79
N ARG A 308 -27.38 -10.24 -6.84
CA ARG A 308 -26.73 -9.05 -7.42
C ARG A 308 -25.39 -8.75 -6.75
N THR A 309 -25.30 -8.88 -5.43
CA THR A 309 -24.07 -8.63 -4.68
C THR A 309 -22.95 -9.59 -5.10
N CYS A 310 -23.26 -10.88 -5.30
CA CYS A 310 -22.27 -11.84 -5.77
C CYS A 310 -21.81 -11.53 -7.20
N ARG A 311 -22.74 -11.13 -8.09
CA ARG A 311 -22.38 -10.68 -9.45
C ARG A 311 -21.45 -9.48 -9.44
N LEU A 312 -21.72 -8.50 -8.58
CA LEU A 312 -20.85 -7.32 -8.41
C LEU A 312 -19.48 -7.68 -7.84
N MET A 313 -19.42 -8.62 -6.89
CA MET A 313 -18.14 -9.11 -6.36
C MET A 313 -17.32 -9.84 -7.43
N HIS A 314 -17.96 -10.68 -8.25
CA HIS A 314 -17.31 -11.33 -9.39
C HIS A 314 -16.70 -10.30 -10.35
N GLN A 315 -17.51 -9.33 -10.81
CA GLN A 315 -17.03 -8.28 -11.71
C GLN A 315 -15.89 -7.46 -11.07
N TYR A 316 -16.05 -7.03 -9.81
CA TYR A 316 -15.03 -6.26 -9.11
C TYR A 316 -13.68 -6.99 -9.04
N LEU A 317 -13.69 -8.30 -8.74
CA LEU A 317 -12.48 -9.10 -8.69
C LEU A 317 -11.87 -9.26 -10.08
N THR A 318 -12.66 -9.57 -11.10
CA THR A 318 -12.21 -9.66 -12.50
C THR A 318 -11.58 -8.34 -12.96
N ASP A 319 -12.25 -7.19 -12.75
CA ASP A 319 -11.74 -5.86 -13.11
C ASP A 319 -10.44 -5.54 -12.38
N THR A 320 -10.36 -5.89 -11.10
CA THR A 320 -9.15 -5.70 -10.28
C THR A 320 -7.98 -6.51 -10.82
N LEU A 321 -8.24 -7.74 -11.28
CA LEU A 321 -7.23 -8.61 -11.87
C LEU A 321 -6.80 -8.11 -13.26
N LEU A 322 -7.72 -7.62 -14.09
CA LEU A 322 -7.41 -7.04 -15.39
C LEU A 322 -6.53 -5.78 -15.29
N MET A 323 -6.58 -5.05 -14.18
CA MET A 323 -5.63 -3.95 -13.92
C MET A 323 -4.18 -4.41 -13.75
N ARG A 324 -3.92 -5.73 -13.65
CA ARG A 324 -2.56 -6.28 -13.54
C ARG A 324 -1.85 -6.47 -14.87
N ASP A 325 -2.58 -6.47 -15.98
CA ASP A 325 -2.05 -6.44 -17.35
C ASP A 325 -1.57 -5.02 -17.66
N THR A 326 -0.44 -4.63 -17.06
CA THR A 326 0.03 -3.23 -17.07
C THR A 326 0.76 -2.82 -18.35
N ASP A 327 1.20 -3.77 -19.15
CA ASP A 327 1.78 -3.57 -20.49
C ASP A 327 0.84 -3.96 -21.64
N ARG A 328 -0.38 -4.42 -21.33
CA ARG A 328 -1.46 -4.67 -22.30
C ARG A 328 -1.11 -5.77 -23.30
N ASP A 329 -0.40 -6.78 -22.85
CA ASP A 329 -0.01 -7.89 -23.71
C ASP A 329 -0.98 -9.09 -23.59
N GLY A 330 -1.89 -9.04 -22.59
CA GLY A 330 -2.89 -10.06 -22.28
C GLY A 330 -2.53 -10.93 -21.08
N GLY A 331 -1.26 -10.93 -20.67
CA GLY A 331 -0.75 -11.64 -19.52
C GLY A 331 -1.10 -10.97 -18.19
N ILE A 332 -1.19 -11.76 -17.12
CA ILE A 332 -1.11 -11.26 -15.76
C ILE A 332 -0.19 -12.15 -14.89
N PRO A 333 0.43 -11.59 -13.84
CA PRO A 333 1.28 -12.36 -12.95
C PRO A 333 0.48 -13.19 -11.93
N ALA A 334 1.12 -14.22 -11.39
CA ALA A 334 0.58 -15.00 -10.26
C ALA A 334 0.47 -14.21 -8.95
N THR A 335 1.36 -13.23 -8.75
CA THR A 335 1.37 -12.40 -7.54
C THR A 335 1.25 -10.91 -7.87
N TRP A 336 0.55 -10.18 -7.01
CA TRP A 336 0.38 -8.73 -7.13
C TRP A 336 1.70 -7.93 -7.11
N THR A 337 2.74 -8.48 -6.50
CA THR A 337 4.06 -7.82 -6.40
C THR A 337 4.99 -8.16 -7.56
N ASP A 338 4.64 -9.15 -8.38
CA ASP A 338 5.49 -9.55 -9.50
C ASP A 338 5.46 -8.45 -10.58
N PRO A 339 6.59 -8.24 -11.29
CA PRO A 339 6.64 -7.33 -12.41
C PRO A 339 5.82 -7.88 -13.58
N ASN A 340 5.41 -7.00 -14.49
CA ASN A 340 4.74 -7.34 -15.76
C ASN A 340 5.67 -8.02 -16.79
N THR A 341 6.75 -8.63 -16.33
CA THR A 341 7.67 -9.43 -17.17
C THR A 341 7.73 -10.87 -16.63
N GLN A 342 6.76 -11.19 -15.78
CA GLN A 342 6.61 -12.46 -15.08
C GLN A 342 5.17 -12.94 -15.16
N ASP A 343 4.49 -12.58 -16.26
CA ASP A 343 3.13 -13.03 -16.48
C ASP A 343 3.08 -14.54 -16.69
N GLN A 344 1.96 -15.13 -16.33
CA GLN A 344 1.79 -16.57 -16.15
C GLN A 344 0.63 -17.04 -17.01
N THR A 345 0.89 -17.90 -18.00
CA THR A 345 -0.14 -18.32 -18.97
C THR A 345 -1.34 -18.96 -18.30
N TRP A 346 -1.11 -19.72 -17.23
CA TRP A 346 -2.17 -20.42 -16.50
C TRP A 346 -3.00 -19.48 -15.61
N VAL A 347 -2.42 -18.37 -15.15
CA VAL A 347 -3.17 -17.35 -14.40
C VAL A 347 -4.04 -16.55 -15.37
N SER A 348 -3.50 -16.23 -16.54
CA SER A 348 -4.23 -15.51 -17.59
C SER A 348 -5.39 -16.34 -18.15
N THR A 349 -5.19 -17.63 -18.44
CA THR A 349 -6.27 -18.54 -18.84
C THR A 349 -7.37 -18.62 -17.78
N TYR A 350 -7.02 -18.70 -16.47
CA TYR A 350 -8.01 -18.66 -15.40
C TYR A 350 -8.83 -17.38 -15.43
N LEU A 351 -8.19 -16.24 -15.67
CA LEU A 351 -8.87 -14.96 -15.74
C LEU A 351 -9.89 -14.94 -16.89
N ASP A 352 -9.61 -15.55 -18.04
CA ASP A 352 -10.59 -15.72 -19.10
C ASP A 352 -11.76 -16.60 -18.65
N PHE A 353 -11.55 -17.90 -18.50
CA PHE A 353 -12.68 -18.83 -18.38
C PHE A 353 -13.42 -18.77 -17.04
N MET A 354 -12.76 -18.31 -15.98
CA MET A 354 -13.39 -18.12 -14.66
C MET A 354 -13.86 -16.69 -14.41
N GLY A 355 -13.20 -15.70 -15.04
CA GLY A 355 -13.43 -14.27 -14.82
C GLY A 355 -14.23 -13.61 -15.93
N MET A 356 -13.69 -13.59 -17.15
CA MET A 356 -14.24 -12.79 -18.27
C MET A 356 -15.38 -13.48 -19.02
N ASP A 357 -15.37 -14.82 -19.16
CA ASP A 357 -16.37 -15.57 -19.93
C ASP A 357 -17.83 -15.21 -19.55
N ALA A 358 -18.09 -15.04 -18.25
CA ALA A 358 -19.42 -14.68 -17.74
C ALA A 358 -19.85 -13.25 -18.13
N LEU A 359 -18.88 -12.36 -18.36
CA LEU A 359 -19.09 -10.94 -18.64
C LEU A 359 -19.21 -10.65 -20.14
N VAL A 360 -18.73 -11.57 -20.99
CA VAL A 360 -18.91 -11.57 -22.46
C VAL A 360 -20.09 -12.44 -22.93
N SER A 361 -20.75 -13.18 -22.04
CA SER A 361 -21.82 -14.13 -22.39
C SER A 361 -23.21 -13.65 -21.95
N PRO A 362 -24.22 -13.65 -22.83
CA PRO A 362 -24.15 -13.97 -24.26
C PRO A 362 -23.43 -12.87 -25.05
N LEU A 363 -22.82 -13.25 -26.18
CA LEU A 363 -22.23 -12.31 -27.13
C LEU A 363 -23.22 -12.02 -28.27
N PHE A 364 -23.35 -10.76 -28.63
CA PHE A 364 -24.26 -10.28 -29.67
C PHE A 364 -23.52 -9.94 -30.98
N ASP A 365 -24.25 -9.93 -32.09
CA ASP A 365 -23.66 -9.60 -33.39
C ASP A 365 -23.25 -8.13 -33.46
N THR A 366 -24.06 -7.23 -32.90
CA THR A 366 -23.79 -5.79 -32.75
C THR A 366 -24.00 -5.39 -31.29
N ASP A 367 -22.96 -4.88 -30.65
CA ASP A 367 -22.94 -4.40 -29.26
C ASP A 367 -21.84 -3.33 -29.15
N VAL A 368 -22.21 -2.13 -28.70
CA VAL A 368 -21.29 -1.02 -28.48
C VAL A 368 -21.33 -0.65 -27.00
N SER A 369 -20.20 -0.84 -26.32
CA SER A 369 -20.08 -0.56 -24.91
C SER A 369 -19.59 0.87 -24.65
N ALA A 370 -20.33 1.64 -23.87
CA ALA A 370 -19.81 2.82 -23.19
C ALA A 370 -18.95 2.39 -21.99
N LEU A 371 -17.69 2.82 -21.94
CA LEU A 371 -16.76 2.50 -20.85
C LEU A 371 -16.66 3.63 -19.81
N GLU A 372 -15.95 3.38 -18.71
CA GLU A 372 -15.71 4.38 -17.65
C GLU A 372 -15.08 5.67 -18.20
N PHE A 373 -15.57 6.81 -17.73
CA PHE A 373 -15.02 8.13 -18.06
C PHE A 373 -13.52 8.19 -17.73
N VAL A 374 -12.72 8.62 -18.70
CA VAL A 374 -11.31 8.97 -18.49
C VAL A 374 -11.23 10.36 -17.85
N SER A 375 -12.09 11.28 -18.29
CA SER A 375 -12.28 12.58 -17.68
C SER A 375 -13.73 13.04 -17.83
N PRO A 376 -14.35 13.64 -16.80
CA PRO A 376 -13.82 13.82 -15.44
C PRO A 376 -13.57 12.50 -14.71
N HIS A 377 -12.81 12.53 -13.62
CA HIS A 377 -12.54 11.41 -12.74
C HIS A 377 -13.25 11.64 -11.40
N PRO A 378 -13.89 10.65 -10.77
CA PRO A 378 -14.69 10.86 -9.55
C PRO A 378 -13.92 11.46 -8.37
N GLN A 379 -12.61 11.19 -8.31
CA GLN A 379 -11.70 11.70 -7.27
C GLN A 379 -10.93 12.96 -7.70
N GLY A 380 -11.17 13.47 -8.91
CA GLY A 380 -10.58 14.71 -9.39
C GLY A 380 -11.01 15.91 -8.55
N ILE A 381 -10.16 16.92 -8.50
CA ILE A 381 -10.47 18.20 -7.86
C ILE A 381 -10.82 19.17 -8.97
N TYR A 382 -12.10 19.53 -9.04
CA TYR A 382 -12.62 20.44 -10.05
C TYR A 382 -13.13 21.72 -9.40
N VAL A 383 -12.92 22.85 -10.05
CA VAL A 383 -13.39 24.15 -9.55
C VAL A 383 -14.34 24.85 -10.51
N VAL A 384 -15.19 25.74 -9.99
CA VAL A 384 -16.12 26.53 -10.81
C VAL A 384 -15.37 27.36 -11.83
N GLY A 385 -15.83 27.35 -13.09
CA GLY A 385 -15.23 28.06 -14.21
C GLY A 385 -14.03 27.35 -14.85
N GLU A 386 -13.57 26.22 -14.29
CA GLU A 386 -12.54 25.39 -14.91
C GLU A 386 -13.06 24.72 -16.19
N THR A 387 -12.21 24.59 -17.21
CA THR A 387 -12.54 23.83 -18.42
C THR A 387 -12.17 22.36 -18.20
N ILE A 388 -13.16 21.51 -17.99
CA ILE A 388 -12.98 20.09 -17.70
C ILE A 388 -13.10 19.31 -19.01
N PRO A 389 -12.05 18.57 -19.45
CA PRO A 389 -12.17 17.73 -20.62
C PRO A 389 -13.16 16.60 -20.36
N VAL A 390 -14.01 16.30 -21.33
CA VAL A 390 -14.95 15.17 -21.29
C VAL A 390 -14.45 14.12 -22.26
N LEU A 391 -13.86 13.05 -21.72
CA LEU A 391 -13.23 11.97 -22.46
C LEU A 391 -13.86 10.65 -22.05
N VAL A 392 -14.51 9.98 -23.00
CA VAL A 392 -15.22 8.73 -22.73
C VAL A 392 -14.79 7.67 -23.75
N PRO A 393 -14.26 6.52 -23.32
CA PRO A 393 -13.98 5.43 -24.22
C PRO A 393 -15.26 4.71 -24.64
N LEU A 394 -15.31 4.38 -25.92
CA LEU A 394 -16.35 3.61 -26.57
C LEU A 394 -15.71 2.37 -27.18
N ALA A 395 -16.32 1.20 -26.99
CA ALA A 395 -15.75 -0.06 -27.44
C ALA A 395 -16.75 -0.89 -28.24
N ASN A 396 -16.28 -1.55 -29.30
CA ASN A 396 -17.06 -2.58 -29.97
C ASN A 396 -16.96 -3.89 -29.17
N ALA A 397 -18.06 -4.26 -28.53
CA ALA A 397 -18.20 -5.47 -27.74
C ALA A 397 -18.97 -6.58 -28.50
N GLY A 398 -19.33 -6.36 -29.76
CA GLY A 398 -20.04 -7.31 -30.62
C GLY A 398 -19.11 -8.16 -31.50
N ARG A 399 -19.71 -9.07 -32.28
CA ARG A 399 -18.98 -9.94 -33.23
C ARG A 399 -18.60 -9.25 -34.54
N LEU A 400 -19.41 -8.28 -34.95
CA LEU A 400 -19.28 -7.56 -36.22
C LEU A 400 -18.81 -6.13 -36.00
N ASP A 401 -18.32 -5.48 -37.06
CA ASP A 401 -18.08 -4.05 -37.04
C ASP A 401 -19.41 -3.30 -36.81
N ALA A 402 -19.37 -2.22 -36.02
CA ALA A 402 -20.53 -1.38 -35.76
C ALA A 402 -20.48 -0.12 -36.64
N ALA A 403 -21.49 0.11 -37.47
CA ALA A 403 -21.59 1.26 -38.34
C ALA A 403 -22.55 2.33 -37.77
N ASP A 404 -22.35 3.59 -38.18
CA ASP A 404 -23.22 4.72 -37.84
C ASP A 404 -23.49 4.87 -36.34
N VAL A 405 -22.44 4.68 -35.53
CA VAL A 405 -22.51 4.71 -34.08
C VAL A 405 -22.67 6.17 -33.61
N LEU A 406 -23.80 6.46 -32.97
CA LEU A 406 -24.03 7.74 -32.31
C LEU A 406 -23.72 7.62 -30.82
N PHE A 407 -22.78 8.42 -30.33
CA PHE A 407 -22.41 8.45 -28.92
C PHE A 407 -22.62 9.85 -28.36
N SER A 408 -23.33 9.95 -27.24
CA SER A 408 -23.72 11.24 -26.64
C SER A 408 -23.35 11.31 -25.18
N VAL A 409 -23.02 12.51 -24.70
CA VAL A 409 -22.84 12.79 -23.27
C VAL A 409 -23.81 13.89 -22.86
N GLU A 410 -24.58 13.66 -21.80
CA GLU A 410 -25.44 14.69 -21.22
C GLU A 410 -25.48 14.65 -19.70
N GLY A 411 -25.83 15.78 -19.09
CA GLY A 411 -25.98 15.92 -17.64
C GLY A 411 -25.42 17.23 -17.11
N SER A 412 -25.96 17.72 -15.99
CA SER A 412 -25.48 18.96 -15.34
C SER A 412 -25.38 20.19 -16.28
N GLY A 413 -26.28 20.29 -17.27
CA GLY A 413 -26.28 21.36 -18.27
C GLY A 413 -25.29 21.18 -19.42
N HIS A 414 -24.52 20.10 -19.43
CA HIS A 414 -23.70 19.66 -20.56
C HIS A 414 -24.52 18.79 -21.52
N ARG A 415 -24.32 18.96 -22.83
CA ARG A 415 -24.83 18.07 -23.87
C ARG A 415 -23.92 18.16 -25.09
N ASP A 416 -23.45 17.02 -25.55
CA ASP A 416 -22.70 16.90 -26.80
C ASP A 416 -22.87 15.50 -27.40
N SER A 417 -22.58 15.35 -28.69
CA SER A 417 -22.67 14.06 -29.39
C SER A 417 -21.65 13.95 -30.51
N VAL A 418 -21.07 12.77 -30.65
CA VAL A 418 -20.12 12.41 -31.70
C VAL A 418 -20.70 11.24 -32.49
N ALA A 419 -20.65 11.33 -33.82
CA ALA A 419 -21.00 10.24 -34.72
C ALA A 419 -19.73 9.59 -35.27
N LEU A 420 -19.66 8.26 -35.17
CA LEU A 420 -18.58 7.45 -35.73
C LEU A 420 -19.13 6.64 -36.91
N PRO A 421 -18.58 6.80 -38.13
CA PRO A 421 -19.05 6.04 -39.29
C PRO A 421 -18.84 4.52 -39.13
N LEU A 422 -17.76 4.12 -38.46
CA LEU A 422 -17.38 2.73 -38.28
C LEU A 422 -16.55 2.57 -37.00
N LEU A 423 -16.92 1.60 -36.17
CA LEU A 423 -16.14 1.10 -35.05
C LEU A 423 -15.83 -0.38 -35.30
N ASN A 424 -14.59 -0.67 -35.72
CA ASN A 424 -14.15 -2.01 -36.09
C ASN A 424 -14.31 -3.00 -34.92
N PHE A 425 -14.40 -4.29 -35.24
CA PHE A 425 -14.37 -5.38 -34.27
C PHE A 425 -13.22 -5.22 -33.27
N LEU A 426 -13.54 -5.30 -31.98
CA LEU A 426 -12.65 -5.07 -30.82
C LEU A 426 -12.05 -3.66 -30.68
N ALA A 427 -12.36 -2.72 -31.58
CA ALA A 427 -11.82 -1.37 -31.46
C ALA A 427 -12.31 -0.69 -30.19
N ILE A 428 -11.42 0.10 -29.59
CA ILE A 428 -11.71 0.98 -28.46
C ILE A 428 -11.23 2.37 -28.83
N ASP A 429 -12.16 3.31 -28.98
CA ASP A 429 -11.87 4.71 -29.30
C ASP A 429 -12.19 5.58 -28.09
N THR A 430 -11.25 6.45 -27.69
CA THR A 430 -11.52 7.46 -26.66
C THR A 430 -12.00 8.73 -27.33
N LEU A 431 -13.29 9.01 -27.21
CA LEU A 431 -13.89 10.18 -27.84
C LEU A 431 -13.79 11.39 -26.93
N ALA A 432 -13.40 12.52 -27.54
CA ALA A 432 -13.41 13.81 -26.90
C ALA A 432 -14.70 14.55 -27.25
N PHE A 433 -15.42 14.98 -26.22
CA PHE A 433 -16.59 15.83 -26.34
C PHE A 433 -16.20 17.29 -26.06
N ALA A 434 -17.12 18.21 -26.34
CA ALA A 434 -17.02 19.59 -25.91
C ALA A 434 -16.66 19.64 -24.41
N PRO A 435 -15.72 20.50 -23.99
CA PRO A 435 -15.34 20.53 -22.59
C PRO A 435 -16.50 21.02 -21.73
N PHE A 436 -16.60 20.47 -20.52
CA PHE A 436 -17.57 20.89 -19.52
C PHE A 436 -17.02 22.04 -18.69
N VAL A 437 -17.75 23.17 -18.63
CA VAL A 437 -17.40 24.32 -17.79
C VAL A 437 -18.48 24.50 -16.73
N PRO A 438 -18.23 24.07 -15.47
CA PRO A 438 -19.24 24.16 -14.44
C PRO A 438 -19.43 25.61 -14.00
N THR A 439 -20.67 26.06 -13.92
CA THR A 439 -21.03 27.44 -13.54
C THR A 439 -21.38 27.61 -12.05
N ALA A 440 -21.46 26.50 -11.30
CA ALA A 440 -21.79 26.49 -9.88
C ALA A 440 -21.09 25.31 -9.18
N PRO A 441 -20.79 25.41 -7.87
CA PRO A 441 -20.25 24.31 -7.10
C PRO A 441 -21.35 23.26 -6.82
N GLY A 442 -20.97 22.02 -6.56
CA GLY A 442 -21.91 20.95 -6.21
C GLY A 442 -21.48 19.58 -6.72
N LEU A 443 -22.40 18.61 -6.59
CA LEU A 443 -22.27 17.34 -7.31
C LEU A 443 -22.75 17.55 -8.73
N CYS A 444 -21.90 17.18 -9.69
CA CYS A 444 -22.24 17.10 -11.10
C CYS A 444 -22.31 15.61 -11.48
N SER A 445 -23.24 15.29 -12.35
CA SER A 445 -23.34 13.99 -13.00
C SER A 445 -23.36 14.13 -14.51
N LEU A 446 -22.71 13.18 -15.19
CA LEU A 446 -22.74 13.02 -16.64
C LEU A 446 -23.05 11.56 -16.97
N ASP A 447 -23.90 11.39 -17.98
CA ASP A 447 -24.26 10.11 -18.59
C ASP A 447 -23.72 10.10 -20.01
N ALA A 448 -22.93 9.08 -20.35
CA ALA A 448 -22.49 8.81 -21.71
C ALA A 448 -23.31 7.63 -22.25
N VAL A 449 -24.03 7.84 -23.35
CA VAL A 449 -25.01 6.89 -23.90
C VAL A 449 -24.73 6.65 -25.38
N THR A 450 -24.56 5.38 -25.76
CA THR A 450 -24.56 4.94 -27.16
C THR A 450 -25.98 4.69 -27.66
N ALA A 451 -26.24 5.03 -28.91
CA ALA A 451 -27.50 4.80 -29.59
C ALA A 451 -27.24 4.10 -30.94
N THR A 452 -26.55 2.96 -30.89
CA THR A 452 -26.21 2.18 -32.09
C THR A 452 -27.42 1.38 -32.57
N THR A 453 -27.71 1.45 -33.87
CA THR A 453 -28.82 0.69 -34.45
C THR A 453 -28.50 -0.81 -34.41
N GLY A 454 -29.41 -1.61 -33.85
CA GLY A 454 -29.22 -3.05 -33.74
C GLY A 454 -28.38 -3.48 -32.54
N ASP A 455 -27.99 -2.54 -31.66
CA ASP A 455 -27.39 -2.88 -30.38
C ASP A 455 -28.39 -3.72 -29.55
N ALA A 456 -27.94 -4.90 -29.11
CA ALA A 456 -28.76 -5.88 -28.43
C ALA A 456 -28.50 -5.95 -26.92
N ASN A 457 -27.55 -5.17 -26.39
CA ASN A 457 -27.13 -5.24 -25.00
C ASN A 457 -27.30 -3.90 -24.24
N PRO A 458 -28.52 -3.58 -23.76
CA PRO A 458 -28.74 -2.31 -23.07
C PRO A 458 -28.01 -2.16 -21.72
N LEU A 459 -27.36 -3.21 -21.22
CA LEU A 459 -26.68 -3.19 -19.92
C LEU A 459 -25.32 -2.46 -19.95
N ASN A 460 -24.75 -2.23 -21.13
CA ASN A 460 -23.46 -1.54 -21.30
C ASN A 460 -23.54 -0.32 -22.22
N ASP A 461 -24.74 0.09 -22.61
CA ASP A 461 -24.97 1.27 -23.45
C ASP A 461 -24.69 2.59 -22.72
N THR A 462 -24.73 2.57 -21.39
CA THR A 462 -24.62 3.76 -20.55
C THR A 462 -23.46 3.66 -19.57
N SER A 463 -22.61 4.67 -19.57
CA SER A 463 -21.62 4.93 -18.53
C SER A 463 -22.02 6.17 -17.75
N HIS A 464 -21.94 6.10 -16.42
CA HIS A 464 -22.35 7.19 -15.54
C HIS A 464 -21.19 7.62 -14.66
N ILE A 465 -21.02 8.93 -14.49
CA ILE A 465 -20.07 9.50 -13.53
C ILE A 465 -20.74 10.55 -12.65
N VAL A 466 -20.39 10.52 -11.36
CA VAL A 466 -20.64 11.61 -10.41
C VAL A 466 -19.30 12.14 -9.91
N PHE A 467 -19.10 13.44 -10.00
CA PHE A 467 -17.92 14.14 -9.50
C PHE A 467 -18.32 15.43 -8.80
N ARG A 468 -17.42 15.97 -7.97
CA ARG A 468 -17.70 17.18 -7.19
C ARG A 468 -16.94 18.37 -7.75
N VAL A 469 -17.67 19.42 -8.11
CA VAL A 469 -17.14 20.75 -8.41
C VAL A 469 -17.16 21.58 -7.13
N ARG A 470 -16.07 22.30 -6.87
CA ARG A 470 -15.86 23.08 -5.65
C ARG A 470 -15.69 24.55 -5.98
N ASP A 471 -16.04 25.39 -5.02
CA ASP A 471 -15.67 26.81 -5.07
C ASP A 471 -14.21 26.99 -4.66
N LEU A 472 -13.63 28.13 -5.06
CA LEU A 472 -12.35 28.60 -4.57
C LEU A 472 -12.57 29.78 -3.62
N TYR A 473 -12.20 29.58 -2.35
CA TYR A 473 -12.26 30.60 -1.32
C TYR A 473 -10.92 31.31 -1.18
N GLU A 474 -10.96 32.62 -0.97
CA GLU A 474 -9.79 33.40 -0.64
C GLU A 474 -9.44 33.23 0.85
N VAL A 475 -8.20 32.86 1.12
CA VAL A 475 -7.64 32.82 2.46
C VAL A 475 -6.56 33.88 2.54
N ALA A 476 -6.91 35.01 3.14
CA ALA A 476 -5.98 36.10 3.41
C ALA A 476 -5.59 36.10 4.89
N GLY A 477 -4.45 36.67 5.24
CA GLY A 477 -4.06 36.72 6.63
C GLY A 477 -2.78 37.45 6.91
N ARG A 478 -2.39 37.43 8.18
CA ARG A 478 -1.15 37.99 8.68
C ARG A 478 -0.42 36.98 9.56
N LEU A 479 0.84 36.76 9.27
CA LEU A 479 1.79 36.09 10.15
C LEU A 479 2.49 37.15 11.01
N ALA A 480 2.34 37.04 12.32
CA ALA A 480 2.91 38.00 13.25
C ALA A 480 3.62 37.34 14.44
N ASP A 481 4.58 38.08 14.98
CA ASP A 481 5.26 37.74 16.22
C ASP A 481 4.25 37.74 17.37
N THR A 482 4.25 36.67 18.16
CA THR A 482 3.28 36.52 19.27
C THR A 482 3.39 37.64 20.31
N ASN A 483 4.61 38.14 20.55
CA ASN A 483 4.89 39.12 21.58
C ASN A 483 4.87 40.56 21.02
N THR A 484 5.50 40.80 19.86
CA THR A 484 5.64 42.16 19.32
C THR A 484 4.54 42.54 18.34
N GLN A 485 3.75 41.58 17.86
CA GLN A 485 2.74 41.76 16.80
C GLN A 485 3.31 42.32 15.48
N GLN A 486 4.64 42.33 15.33
CA GLN A 486 5.31 42.70 14.07
C GLN A 486 5.13 41.62 13.02
N GLY A 487 5.10 42.02 11.76
CA GLY A 487 5.01 41.10 10.63
C GLY A 487 6.24 40.21 10.51
N ILE A 488 6.05 38.97 10.09
CA ILE A 488 7.14 38.01 9.90
C ILE A 488 7.20 37.60 8.43
N ARG A 489 8.40 37.68 7.85
CA ARG A 489 8.72 37.08 6.55
C ARG A 489 8.84 35.57 6.67
N ALA A 490 8.14 34.85 5.81
CA ALA A 490 8.08 33.41 5.84
C ALA A 490 7.62 32.85 4.51
N ARG A 491 8.03 31.61 4.23
CA ARG A 491 7.40 30.78 3.20
C ARG A 491 6.23 30.01 3.79
N ILE A 492 5.04 30.17 3.20
CA ILE A 492 3.82 29.45 3.56
C ILE A 492 3.57 28.37 2.52
N LYS A 493 3.45 27.11 2.98
CA LYS A 493 3.05 25.96 2.16
C LYS A 493 1.69 25.46 2.61
N VAL A 494 0.74 25.42 1.69
CA VAL A 494 -0.63 24.97 1.92
C VAL A 494 -0.79 23.59 1.34
N PHE A 495 -1.26 22.62 2.12
CA PHE A 495 -1.51 21.25 1.67
C PHE A 495 -2.99 20.93 1.87
N LEU A 496 -3.62 20.28 0.89
CA LEU A 496 -4.93 19.67 1.13
C LEU A 496 -4.78 18.49 2.09
N ALA A 497 -5.82 18.18 2.86
CA ALA A 497 -5.80 17.03 3.77
C ALA A 497 -5.39 15.74 3.04
N GLY A 498 -4.37 15.06 3.55
CA GLY A 498 -3.82 13.83 2.98
C GLY A 498 -2.81 14.02 1.84
N ALA A 499 -2.69 15.23 1.27
CA ALA A 499 -1.73 15.52 0.20
C ALA A 499 -0.29 15.61 0.73
N GLN A 500 0.64 15.03 -0.03
CA GLN A 500 2.09 15.13 0.23
C GLN A 500 2.71 16.36 -0.43
N SER A 501 2.17 16.77 -1.58
CA SER A 501 2.61 17.98 -2.30
C SER A 501 1.78 19.20 -1.87
N PRO A 502 2.39 20.40 -1.82
CA PRO A 502 1.64 21.61 -1.53
C PRO A 502 0.66 21.92 -2.67
N TRP A 503 -0.57 22.29 -2.30
CA TRP A 503 -1.55 22.93 -3.16
C TRP A 503 -1.07 24.32 -3.61
N ASP A 504 -0.47 25.06 -2.68
CA ASP A 504 0.09 26.38 -2.94
C ASP A 504 1.34 26.63 -2.08
N SER A 505 2.24 27.47 -2.56
CA SER A 505 3.45 27.90 -1.85
C SER A 505 3.73 29.36 -2.18
N LEU A 506 3.70 30.21 -1.15
CA LEU A 506 3.88 31.65 -1.28
C LEU A 506 4.77 32.20 -0.18
N ASP A 507 5.31 33.40 -0.37
CA ASP A 507 6.08 34.11 0.65
C ASP A 507 5.23 35.26 1.23
N THR A 508 5.36 35.54 2.53
CA THR A 508 4.72 36.71 3.15
C THR A 508 5.49 37.99 2.84
N ASP A 509 4.79 39.12 2.84
CA ASP A 509 5.43 40.43 2.69
C ASP A 509 6.17 40.88 3.97
N SER A 510 6.76 42.09 3.96
CA SER A 510 7.43 42.66 5.15
C SER A 510 6.51 42.93 6.33
N SER A 511 5.20 43.03 6.10
CA SER A 511 4.17 43.19 7.13
C SER A 511 3.60 41.84 7.61
N GLY A 512 4.10 40.73 7.04
CA GLY A 512 3.65 39.36 7.29
C GLY A 512 2.34 39.00 6.60
N ILE A 513 1.86 39.81 5.65
CA ILE A 513 0.60 39.58 4.94
C ILE A 513 0.78 38.47 3.91
N PHE A 514 -0.25 37.64 3.76
CA PHE A 514 -0.34 36.57 2.76
C PHE A 514 -1.77 36.43 2.25
N SER A 515 -1.94 35.92 1.02
CA SER A 515 -3.24 35.48 0.49
C SER A 515 -3.05 34.33 -0.49
N PHE A 516 -3.95 33.34 -0.44
CA PHE A 516 -4.00 32.23 -1.39
C PHE A 516 -5.45 31.80 -1.62
N ARG A 517 -5.70 31.00 -2.67
CA ARG A 517 -7.04 30.44 -2.94
C ARG A 517 -7.06 28.93 -2.75
N VAL A 518 -8.10 28.43 -2.11
CA VAL A 518 -8.25 26.99 -1.86
C VAL A 518 -9.72 26.56 -1.87
N ILE A 519 -9.94 25.29 -2.17
CA ILE A 519 -11.27 24.67 -2.16
C ILE A 519 -11.86 24.52 -0.75
N ASP A 520 -13.17 24.21 -0.65
CA ASP A 520 -13.82 23.84 0.61
C ASP A 520 -13.23 22.53 1.20
N THR A 521 -12.21 22.65 2.04
CA THR A 521 -11.59 21.49 2.65
C THR A 521 -10.82 21.84 3.92
N THR A 522 -10.37 20.81 4.61
CA THR A 522 -9.35 20.96 5.63
C THR A 522 -7.99 21.07 4.96
N VAL A 523 -7.30 22.16 5.25
CA VAL A 523 -5.93 22.42 4.78
C VAL A 523 -4.96 22.31 5.95
N ARG A 524 -3.75 21.86 5.62
CA ARG A 524 -2.59 21.93 6.50
C ARG A 524 -1.70 23.07 6.01
N ILE A 525 -1.58 24.13 6.80
CA ILE A 525 -0.73 25.29 6.49
C ILE A 525 0.57 25.12 7.25
N THR A 526 1.70 25.04 6.54
CA THR A 526 3.03 24.97 7.14
C THR A 526 3.77 26.26 6.85
N VAL A 527 4.17 26.97 7.89
CA VAL A 527 4.95 28.21 7.79
C VAL A 527 6.41 27.89 8.10
N GLU A 528 7.29 28.27 7.18
CA GLU A 528 8.74 28.21 7.28
C GLU A 528 9.25 29.66 7.39
N PRO A 529 9.28 30.23 8.60
CA PRO A 529 9.64 31.63 8.79
C PRO A 529 11.15 31.85 8.76
N GLU A 530 11.56 33.09 8.53
CA GLU A 530 12.95 33.51 8.71
C GLU A 530 13.39 33.33 10.18
N VAL A 531 14.69 33.07 10.40
CA VAL A 531 15.29 33.09 11.74
C VAL A 531 15.00 34.45 12.39
N PRO A 532 14.59 34.52 13.68
CA PRO A 532 14.70 33.51 14.73
C PRO A 532 13.41 32.74 15.02
N TYR A 533 12.44 32.71 14.11
CA TYR A 533 11.16 32.03 14.33
C TYR A 533 11.24 30.54 14.00
N PHE A 534 10.41 29.73 14.64
CA PHE A 534 10.35 28.29 14.36
C PHE A 534 9.24 27.93 13.38
N ARG A 535 9.45 26.83 12.67
CA ARG A 535 8.47 26.25 11.75
C ARG A 535 7.21 25.82 12.52
N ARG A 536 6.04 26.20 12.02
CA ARG A 536 4.75 25.79 12.60
C ARG A 536 3.81 25.26 11.54
N THR A 537 2.95 24.34 11.96
CA THR A 537 1.90 23.79 11.12
C THR A 537 0.55 23.95 11.81
N TRP A 538 -0.45 24.40 11.05
CA TRP A 538 -1.85 24.50 11.47
C TRP A 538 -2.70 23.61 10.59
N GLN A 539 -3.78 23.10 11.14
CA GLN A 539 -4.83 22.41 10.41
C GLN A 539 -6.11 23.23 10.53
N ILE A 540 -6.62 23.73 9.41
CA ILE A 540 -7.73 24.69 9.35
C ILE A 540 -8.74 24.19 8.34
N THR A 541 -10.03 24.23 8.68
CA THR A 541 -11.11 23.92 7.75
C THR A 541 -11.60 25.21 7.10
N ILE A 542 -11.50 25.27 5.78
CA ILE A 542 -11.94 26.38 4.95
C ILE A 542 -13.28 26.01 4.30
N GLN A 543 -14.30 26.86 4.49
CA GLN A 543 -15.65 26.68 3.92
C GLN A 543 -16.19 27.95 3.26
N ARG A 544 -15.45 29.05 3.40
CA ARG A 544 -15.76 30.39 2.92
C ARG A 544 -14.47 31.20 2.92
N ASP A 545 -14.51 32.40 2.35
CA ASP A 545 -13.40 33.34 2.46
C ASP A 545 -13.04 33.54 3.94
N THR A 546 -11.76 33.41 4.25
CA THR A 546 -11.28 33.29 5.62
C THR A 546 -10.11 34.22 5.86
N THR A 547 -10.21 35.05 6.89
CA THR A 547 -9.08 35.85 7.37
C THR A 547 -8.38 35.16 8.52
N LEU A 548 -7.06 34.97 8.42
CA LEU A 548 -6.25 34.29 9.43
C LEU A 548 -5.27 35.24 10.12
N LEU A 549 -5.19 35.15 11.45
CA LEU A 549 -4.06 35.68 12.22
C LEU A 549 -3.23 34.50 12.72
N LEU A 550 -2.07 34.30 12.10
CA LEU A 550 -1.12 33.26 12.50
C LEU A 550 -0.08 33.88 13.41
N LEU A 551 -0.02 33.41 14.66
CA LEU A 551 0.97 33.87 15.63
C LEU A 551 2.08 32.84 15.77
N THR A 552 3.33 33.29 15.64
CA THR A 552 4.50 32.44 15.90
C THR A 552 5.48 33.16 16.82
N PRO A 553 5.87 32.56 17.96
CA PRO A 553 6.93 33.13 18.80
C PRO A 553 8.30 32.77 18.23
N THR A 554 9.34 33.43 18.74
CA THR A 554 10.73 33.06 18.44
C THR A 554 11.05 31.65 18.97
N ALA A 555 11.98 30.97 18.31
CA ALA A 555 12.41 29.63 18.68
C ALA A 555 13.07 29.60 20.07
N GLU A 556 13.01 28.46 20.75
CA GLU A 556 13.77 28.22 21.98
C GLU A 556 15.26 28.13 21.70
N LEU A 557 15.65 27.50 20.58
CA LEU A 557 17.04 27.31 20.20
C LEU A 557 17.27 27.45 18.70
N MET A 558 18.53 27.61 18.33
CA MET A 558 18.99 27.65 16.94
C MET A 558 19.82 26.41 16.60
N LEU A 559 19.51 25.79 15.47
CA LEU A 559 20.34 24.78 14.83
C LEU A 559 21.20 25.46 13.78
N VAL A 560 22.52 25.30 13.86
CA VAL A 560 23.43 25.73 12.79
C VAL A 560 23.96 24.50 12.09
N ASN A 561 23.57 24.36 10.82
CA ASN A 561 24.08 23.33 9.94
C ASN A 561 25.31 23.86 9.19
N ASN A 562 26.48 23.36 9.57
CA ASN A 562 27.75 23.61 8.87
C ASN A 562 28.25 22.37 8.09
N ASP A 563 27.38 21.38 7.88
CA ASP A 563 27.63 20.29 6.95
C ASP A 563 27.46 20.79 5.51
N SER A 564 28.47 20.61 4.68
CA SER A 564 28.48 21.12 3.29
C SER A 564 27.46 20.42 2.40
N ALA A 565 27.03 19.20 2.74
CA ALA A 565 26.03 18.45 2.00
C ALA A 565 24.60 18.68 2.51
N GLY A 566 24.43 19.30 3.67
CA GLY A 566 23.12 19.52 4.30
C GLY A 566 22.39 18.24 4.71
N ALA A 567 23.06 17.09 4.76
CA ALA A 567 22.40 15.77 4.78
C ALA A 567 21.82 15.38 6.14
N PHE A 568 22.31 16.00 7.23
CA PHE A 568 22.08 15.49 8.58
C PHE A 568 21.04 16.24 9.39
N SER A 569 20.46 17.34 8.89
CA SER A 569 19.48 18.15 9.62
C SER A 569 18.32 17.32 10.19
N GLY A 570 17.84 16.31 9.45
CA GLY A 570 16.72 15.46 9.85
C GLY A 570 16.88 14.81 11.22
N TYR A 571 18.09 14.35 11.56
CA TYR A 571 18.38 13.68 12.84
C TYR A 571 18.23 14.61 14.05
N TYR A 572 18.50 15.89 13.86
CA TYR A 572 18.38 16.90 14.90
C TYR A 572 16.93 17.37 15.02
N THR A 573 16.32 17.72 13.89
CA THR A 573 14.96 18.27 13.85
C THR A 573 13.94 17.26 14.34
N SER A 574 14.01 15.99 13.90
CA SER A 574 13.08 14.95 14.35
C SER A 574 13.19 14.67 15.85
N THR A 575 14.41 14.79 16.39
CA THR A 575 14.67 14.60 17.82
C THR A 575 14.06 15.74 18.63
N LEU A 576 14.26 16.98 18.18
CA LEU A 576 13.70 18.16 18.83
C LEU A 576 12.17 18.19 18.75
N ASP A 577 11.61 17.83 17.60
CA ASP A 577 10.16 17.71 17.40
C ASP A 577 9.58 16.66 18.37
N SER A 578 10.27 15.53 18.56
CA SER A 578 9.87 14.48 19.53
C SER A 578 9.90 14.96 20.99
N LEU A 579 10.80 15.89 21.32
CA LEU A 579 10.90 16.53 22.63
C LEU A 579 9.97 17.75 22.80
N GLY A 580 9.18 18.09 21.78
CA GLY A 580 8.31 19.27 21.78
C GLY A 580 9.07 20.59 21.82
N ARG A 581 10.31 20.62 21.32
CA ARG A 581 11.17 21.81 21.31
C ARG A 581 10.99 22.64 20.05
N THR A 582 10.96 23.95 20.25
CA THR A 582 10.88 24.89 19.11
C THR A 582 12.28 25.29 18.68
N TRP A 583 12.57 25.13 17.39
CA TRP A 583 13.88 25.38 16.82
C TRP A 583 13.80 26.13 15.51
N CYS A 584 14.83 26.92 15.22
CA CYS A 584 15.06 27.49 13.89
C CYS A 584 16.36 26.93 13.30
N LEU A 585 16.47 26.85 11.98
CA LEU A 585 17.62 26.26 11.29
C LEU A 585 18.31 27.27 10.40
N TRP A 586 19.61 27.44 10.58
CA TRP A 586 20.48 28.23 9.72
C TRP A 586 21.42 27.31 8.95
N LYS A 587 21.35 27.35 7.61
CA LYS A 587 22.13 26.49 6.73
C LYS A 587 23.31 27.30 6.19
N ARG A 588 24.48 27.16 6.80
CA ARG A 588 25.63 28.02 6.44
C ARG A 588 26.04 27.93 4.97
N TRP A 589 25.85 26.77 4.34
CA TRP A 589 26.16 26.58 2.92
C TRP A 589 25.21 27.33 1.97
N ALA A 590 24.00 27.67 2.42
CA ALA A 590 23.00 28.40 1.64
C ALA A 590 22.85 29.86 2.09
N ASP A 591 22.83 30.09 3.41
CA ASP A 591 22.47 31.36 4.03
C ASP A 591 23.71 32.20 4.40
N GLY A 592 24.91 31.59 4.39
CA GLY A 592 26.17 32.26 4.71
C GLY A 592 26.48 32.31 6.22
N GLN A 593 27.17 33.38 6.64
CA GLN A 593 27.58 33.59 8.03
C GLN A 593 26.37 33.74 8.95
N VAL A 594 26.45 33.20 10.17
CA VAL A 594 25.34 33.27 11.15
C VAL A 594 25.08 34.74 11.52
N PRO A 595 23.82 35.22 11.41
CA PRO A 595 23.45 36.58 11.78
C PRO A 595 23.29 36.67 13.29
N TRP A 596 24.41 36.83 13.98
CA TRP A 596 24.48 36.74 15.44
C TRP A 596 23.52 37.68 16.20
N HIS A 597 23.13 38.82 15.65
CA HIS A 597 22.12 39.70 16.24
C HIS A 597 20.72 39.06 16.33
N LEU A 598 20.41 38.04 15.52
CA LEU A 598 19.15 37.29 15.60
C LEU A 598 19.17 36.25 16.71
N PHE A 599 20.35 35.77 17.12
CA PHE A 599 20.50 34.83 18.23
C PHE A 599 20.01 35.45 19.55
N ASP A 600 20.25 36.75 19.73
CA ASP A 600 19.82 37.50 20.93
C ASP A 600 18.29 37.61 21.06
N ARG A 601 17.55 37.27 20.00
CA ARG A 601 16.08 37.27 19.96
C ARG A 601 15.46 35.88 20.24
N LEU A 602 16.28 34.84 20.37
CA LEU A 602 15.80 33.51 20.77
C LEU A 602 15.25 33.56 22.20
N ARG A 603 14.31 32.67 22.51
CA ARG A 603 13.75 32.60 23.88
C ARG A 603 14.78 32.11 24.91
N THR A 604 15.77 31.35 24.47
CA THR A 604 16.92 30.97 25.28
C THR A 604 18.21 31.14 24.49
N PRO A 605 19.35 31.41 25.16
CA PRO A 605 20.64 31.55 24.48
C PRO A 605 21.21 30.17 24.13
N THR A 606 20.44 29.32 23.44
CA THR A 606 20.82 27.92 23.14
C THR A 606 21.09 27.69 21.66
N LEU A 607 22.25 27.12 21.38
CA LEU A 607 22.76 26.81 20.05
C LEU A 607 23.16 25.34 19.95
N VAL A 608 22.71 24.67 18.89
CA VAL A 608 23.25 23.37 18.48
C VAL A 608 24.00 23.59 17.18
N TRP A 609 25.31 23.46 17.22
CA TRP A 609 26.17 23.56 16.06
C TRP A 609 26.61 22.17 15.62
N PHE A 610 26.22 21.78 14.40
CA PHE A 610 26.58 20.48 13.85
C PHE A 610 27.26 20.57 12.48
N THR A 611 28.21 19.67 12.26
CA THR A 611 29.12 19.73 11.10
C THR A 611 29.07 18.50 10.20
N GLY A 612 28.38 17.44 10.62
CA GLY A 612 28.23 16.22 9.84
C GLY A 612 29.58 15.59 9.50
N ASN A 613 29.88 15.52 8.19
CA ASN A 613 31.10 14.93 7.65
C ASN A 613 32.24 15.93 7.43
N ARG A 614 32.05 17.21 7.78
CA ARG A 614 33.05 18.24 7.52
C ARG A 614 34.33 17.95 8.34
N ARG A 615 35.49 18.04 7.67
CA ARG A 615 36.81 17.83 8.27
C ARG A 615 37.57 19.11 8.59
N VAL A 616 37.31 20.19 7.84
CA VAL A 616 38.01 21.47 7.98
C VAL A 616 36.98 22.59 8.04
N GLY A 617 37.22 23.60 8.88
CA GLY A 617 36.30 24.72 9.04
C GLY A 617 34.98 24.30 9.70
N THR A 618 35.08 23.35 10.63
CA THR A 618 33.98 22.81 11.45
C THR A 618 33.28 23.92 12.23
N VAL A 619 34.02 24.90 12.73
CA VAL A 619 33.51 26.20 13.20
C VAL A 619 34.38 27.32 12.60
N PRO A 620 33.89 28.09 11.60
CA PRO A 620 34.70 29.10 10.92
C PRO A 620 35.17 30.25 11.83
N PRO A 621 36.30 30.91 11.53
CA PRO A 621 36.93 31.92 12.40
C PRO A 621 36.01 33.02 12.92
N ALA A 622 35.24 33.66 12.04
CA ALA A 622 34.36 34.77 12.40
C ALA A 622 33.25 34.36 13.39
N ASP A 623 32.80 33.11 13.30
CA ASP A 623 31.78 32.55 14.20
C ASP A 623 32.37 32.14 15.55
N ARG A 624 33.63 31.67 15.56
CA ARG A 624 34.35 31.41 16.81
C ARG A 624 34.51 32.68 17.63
N GLU A 625 34.96 33.76 16.99
CA GLU A 625 35.11 35.07 17.64
C GLU A 625 33.77 35.58 18.18
N SER A 626 32.71 35.48 17.38
CA SER A 626 31.36 35.88 17.78
C SER A 626 30.85 35.06 18.97
N LEU A 627 31.06 33.74 18.99
CA LEU A 627 30.68 32.87 20.10
C LEU A 627 31.50 33.13 21.37
N MET A 628 32.81 33.38 21.25
CA MET A 628 33.67 33.67 22.40
C MET A 628 33.31 34.98 23.10
N GLN A 629 32.77 35.96 22.36
CA GLN A 629 32.31 37.23 22.92
C GLN A 629 30.90 37.15 23.52
N ARG A 630 30.17 36.06 23.30
CA ARG A 630 28.78 35.87 23.73
C ARG A 630 28.73 35.08 25.03
N ALA A 631 28.33 35.75 26.11
CA ALA A 631 28.12 35.11 27.39
C ALA A 631 26.91 35.74 28.13
N PRO A 632 25.99 34.94 28.70
CA PRO A 632 25.95 33.48 28.70
C PRO A 632 25.54 32.87 27.35
N VAL A 633 26.09 31.71 27.01
CA VAL A 633 25.63 30.87 25.89
C VAL A 633 25.53 29.40 26.31
N ASN A 634 24.50 28.70 25.83
CA ASN A 634 24.36 27.25 25.89
C ASN A 634 24.73 26.67 24.52
N LEU A 635 25.85 25.94 24.41
CA LEU A 635 26.35 25.42 23.14
C LEU A 635 26.47 23.90 23.16
N LEU A 636 25.75 23.22 22.27
CA LEU A 636 26.05 21.84 21.88
C LEU A 636 26.86 21.86 20.58
N LEU A 637 28.10 21.40 20.64
CA LEU A 637 29.00 21.29 19.51
C LEU A 637 29.21 19.81 19.14
N THR A 638 28.88 19.43 17.92
CA THR A 638 28.88 18.02 17.49
C THR A 638 29.18 17.84 16.00
N GLY A 639 29.68 16.66 15.65
CA GLY A 639 30.08 16.29 14.31
C GLY A 639 31.37 15.49 14.36
N GLN A 640 31.96 15.22 13.20
CA GLN A 640 33.21 14.48 13.12
C GLN A 640 34.39 15.44 12.99
N ASN A 641 35.55 15.06 13.54
CA ASN A 641 36.81 15.82 13.46
C ASN A 641 36.72 17.25 14.03
N VAL A 642 35.73 17.53 14.89
CA VAL A 642 35.50 18.89 15.39
C VAL A 642 36.62 19.34 16.33
N ALA A 643 37.07 18.46 17.23
CA ALA A 643 38.17 18.81 18.12
C ALA A 643 39.51 18.75 17.38
N GLU A 644 39.66 17.83 16.42
CA GLU A 644 40.85 17.73 15.56
C GLU A 644 41.06 19.01 14.73
N ASP A 645 40.02 19.52 14.06
CA ASP A 645 40.08 20.75 13.26
C ASP A 645 40.29 22.01 14.12
N LEU A 646 39.77 21.99 15.35
CA LEU A 646 39.86 23.12 16.28
C LEU A 646 41.04 23.04 17.24
N ASP A 647 41.93 22.08 17.06
CA ASP A 647 43.09 21.93 17.93
C ASP A 647 43.96 23.19 17.92
N SER A 648 44.58 23.49 19.06
CA SER A 648 45.35 24.73 19.28
C SER A 648 44.58 26.05 19.14
N THR A 649 43.25 26.02 18.98
CA THR A 649 42.44 27.25 18.96
C THR A 649 42.00 27.66 20.35
N ARG A 650 41.96 28.98 20.60
CA ARG A 650 41.38 29.53 21.84
C ARG A 650 39.90 29.21 21.99
N PHE A 651 39.17 28.99 20.90
CA PHE A 651 37.77 28.60 20.96
C PHE A 651 37.60 27.24 21.65
N LEU A 652 38.37 26.22 21.21
CA LEU A 652 38.30 24.89 21.82
C LEU A 652 38.81 24.91 23.27
N ALA A 653 39.90 25.63 23.53
CA ALA A 653 40.51 25.68 24.86
C ALA A 653 39.72 26.54 25.86
N ASP A 654 39.45 27.81 25.51
CA ASP A 654 38.89 28.81 26.43
C ASP A 654 37.36 28.67 26.55
N LEU A 655 36.63 28.54 25.42
CA LEU A 655 35.16 28.46 25.42
C LEU A 655 34.69 27.03 25.73
N CYS A 656 35.19 26.02 25.00
CA CYS A 656 34.74 24.65 25.18
C CYS A 656 35.38 23.95 26.39
N GLY A 657 36.58 24.38 26.83
CA GLY A 657 37.33 23.72 27.91
C GLY A 657 37.85 22.35 27.53
N VAL A 658 38.14 22.15 26.25
CA VAL A 658 38.53 20.87 25.67
C VAL A 658 39.93 20.98 25.08
N GLN A 659 40.70 19.91 25.22
CA GLN A 659 41.90 19.64 24.45
C GLN A 659 41.65 18.40 23.58
N PHE A 660 42.07 18.45 22.32
CA PHE A 660 42.13 17.28 21.45
C PHE A 660 43.27 16.35 21.90
N ASP A 661 42.96 15.08 22.12
CA ASP A 661 43.96 14.06 22.51
C ASP A 661 44.42 13.27 21.28
N SER A 662 43.47 12.66 20.57
CA SER A 662 43.71 11.89 19.34
C SER A 662 42.39 11.65 18.59
N SER A 663 42.45 11.20 17.34
CA SER A 663 41.28 10.82 16.53
C SER A 663 41.24 9.31 16.24
N GLY A 664 40.21 8.84 15.55
CA GLY A 664 40.16 7.48 15.00
C GLY A 664 39.86 6.37 16.00
N TRP A 665 39.13 6.63 17.10
CA TRP A 665 38.70 5.57 18.01
C TRP A 665 37.88 4.50 17.27
N ALA A 666 38.34 3.25 17.35
CA ALA A 666 37.78 2.12 16.59
C ALA A 666 36.48 1.54 17.19
N GLY A 667 36.21 1.80 18.47
CA GLY A 667 34.99 1.32 19.13
C GLY A 667 33.76 2.13 18.75
N PHE A 668 32.59 1.49 18.79
CA PHE A 668 31.33 2.10 18.39
C PHE A 668 30.45 2.53 19.57
N PHE A 669 30.78 2.10 20.79
CA PHE A 669 30.02 2.43 21.99
C PHE A 669 30.64 3.58 22.77
N ALA A 670 29.77 4.35 23.42
CA ALA A 670 30.15 5.30 24.44
C ALA A 670 29.27 5.10 25.68
N PHE A 671 29.83 5.40 26.85
CA PHE A 671 29.24 5.18 28.15
C PHE A 671 29.30 6.45 28.97
N GLY A 672 28.31 6.66 29.82
CA GLY A 672 28.35 7.73 30.81
C GLY A 672 29.56 7.63 31.74
N ASN A 673 30.25 8.74 31.98
CA ASN A 673 31.29 8.77 32.99
C ASN A 673 30.64 8.72 34.38
N ARG A 674 30.93 7.66 35.14
CA ARG A 674 30.33 7.44 36.48
C ARG A 674 30.79 8.45 37.53
N GLN A 675 31.88 9.17 37.27
CA GLN A 675 32.36 10.25 38.14
C GLN A 675 31.67 11.60 37.87
N ASP A 676 30.91 11.70 36.77
CA ASP A 676 30.19 12.91 36.41
C ASP A 676 28.71 12.79 36.79
N SER A 677 28.15 13.82 37.43
CA SER A 677 26.77 13.79 37.92
C SER A 677 25.72 13.67 36.81
N LEU A 678 26.02 14.17 35.61
CA LEU A 678 25.16 14.02 34.44
C LEU A 678 25.52 12.73 33.69
N GLY A 679 26.82 12.45 33.57
CA GLY A 679 27.35 11.25 32.92
C GLY A 679 26.86 9.96 33.55
N MET A 680 26.73 9.90 34.87
CA MET A 680 26.27 8.69 35.56
C MET A 680 24.85 8.25 35.16
N LEU A 681 24.03 9.16 34.60
CA LEU A 681 22.69 8.88 34.09
C LEU A 681 22.69 8.21 32.71
N ILE A 682 23.82 8.21 32.00
CA ILE A 682 23.95 7.63 30.66
C ILE A 682 24.39 6.16 30.81
N PRO A 683 23.50 5.17 30.61
CA PRO A 683 23.85 3.75 30.69
C PRO A 683 24.80 3.33 29.55
N GLY A 684 24.68 3.97 28.40
CA GLY A 684 25.46 3.76 27.19
C GLY A 684 24.66 4.09 25.93
N PHE A 685 25.33 4.29 24.81
CA PHE A 685 24.74 4.41 23.48
C PHE A 685 25.75 3.96 22.42
N SER A 686 25.28 3.77 21.18
CA SER A 686 26.14 3.47 20.04
C SER A 686 26.24 4.68 19.12
N THR A 687 27.35 4.77 18.41
CA THR A 687 27.71 5.81 17.42
C THR A 687 27.91 5.20 16.03
N ALA A 688 27.35 4.01 15.80
CA ALA A 688 27.36 3.30 14.53
C ALA A 688 26.20 2.29 14.43
N GLY A 689 25.78 2.01 13.20
CA GLY A 689 24.71 1.06 12.86
C GLY A 689 23.29 1.55 13.21
N GLY A 690 22.34 0.61 13.29
CA GLY A 690 20.94 0.85 13.67
C GLY A 690 20.26 1.96 12.87
N ASP A 691 19.54 2.86 13.55
CA ASP A 691 18.87 4.03 12.97
C ASP A 691 19.76 5.31 12.96
N GLY A 692 21.07 5.17 13.19
CA GLY A 692 22.03 6.27 13.10
C GLY A 692 22.40 6.59 11.65
N ALA A 693 22.99 7.76 11.40
CA ALA A 693 23.42 8.19 10.07
C ALA A 693 24.50 7.33 9.41
N ASN A 694 25.13 6.43 10.18
CA ASN A 694 26.19 5.52 9.74
C ASN A 694 27.33 6.22 8.98
N ASN A 695 27.58 7.48 9.31
CA ASN A 695 28.58 8.34 8.68
C ASN A 695 29.85 8.46 9.53
N GLN A 696 29.88 7.86 10.72
CA GLN A 696 30.91 8.07 11.74
C GLN A 696 32.23 7.35 11.43
N THR A 697 33.07 8.00 10.63
CA THR A 697 34.41 7.59 10.21
C THR A 697 35.53 8.07 11.14
N SER A 698 35.34 9.17 11.88
CA SER A 698 36.31 9.69 12.84
C SER A 698 35.65 10.00 14.18
N ARG A 699 36.25 9.53 15.27
CA ARG A 699 35.80 9.75 16.65
C ARG A 699 36.95 10.41 17.42
N ASP A 700 36.78 11.67 17.76
CA ASP A 700 37.77 12.46 18.51
C ASP A 700 37.74 12.04 19.97
N ILE A 701 38.92 11.76 20.52
CA ILE A 701 39.15 11.56 21.94
C ILE A 701 39.41 12.92 22.56
N LEU A 702 38.61 13.28 23.55
CA LEU A 702 38.60 14.58 24.18
C LEU A 702 39.20 14.52 25.59
N LYS A 703 39.97 15.54 25.97
CA LYS A 703 40.50 15.72 27.31
C LYS A 703 40.03 17.03 27.93
N PRO A 704 39.52 17.05 29.18
CA PRO A 704 39.05 18.29 29.80
C PRO A 704 40.22 19.16 30.25
N LEU A 705 40.08 20.48 30.08
CA LEU A 705 40.98 21.47 30.64
C LEU A 705 40.51 21.93 32.03
N ARG A 706 41.44 22.47 32.84
CA ARG A 706 41.15 22.94 34.21
C ARG A 706 40.40 24.29 34.15
N ASN A 707 39.09 24.26 33.88
CA ASN A 707 38.23 25.46 33.81
C ASN A 707 36.72 25.15 33.90
N GLY A 708 36.32 24.23 34.79
CA GLY A 708 34.92 23.81 34.94
C GLY A 708 34.46 22.77 33.92
N ALA A 709 35.40 22.20 33.15
CA ALA A 709 35.17 21.09 32.23
C ALA A 709 35.21 19.73 32.95
N SER A 710 34.36 18.80 32.53
CA SER A 710 34.28 17.43 33.05
C SER A 710 33.89 16.47 31.94
N ILE A 711 34.45 15.26 31.97
CA ILE A 711 34.12 14.21 31.00
C ILE A 711 32.69 13.73 31.28
N LEU A 712 31.79 13.95 30.32
CA LEU A 712 30.39 13.54 30.37
C LEU A 712 30.24 12.06 29.96
N ALA A 713 30.92 11.66 28.88
CA ALA A 713 30.90 10.29 28.37
C ALA A 713 32.30 9.84 27.96
N VAL A 714 32.56 8.54 28.03
CA VAL A 714 33.81 7.87 27.67
C VAL A 714 33.56 6.79 26.62
N TYR A 715 34.51 6.58 25.72
CA TYR A 715 34.46 5.45 24.79
C TYR A 715 34.83 4.12 25.44
N ASP A 716 35.65 4.19 26.48
CA ASP A 716 36.08 3.05 27.28
C ASP A 716 36.10 3.45 28.77
N SER A 717 35.36 2.69 29.58
CA SER A 717 35.25 2.90 31.02
C SER A 717 36.52 2.52 31.78
N VAL A 718 37.43 1.76 31.18
CA VAL A 718 38.70 1.34 31.81
C VAL A 718 39.77 2.41 31.58
N SER A 719 39.98 2.82 30.33
CA SER A 719 41.00 3.83 29.99
C SER A 719 40.51 5.29 30.10
N HIS A 720 39.24 5.51 30.45
CA HIS A 720 38.61 6.83 30.62
C HIS A 720 38.81 7.78 29.42
N ARG A 721 38.84 7.22 28.20
CA ARG A 721 39.00 7.99 26.95
C ARG A 721 37.73 8.81 26.70
N GLY A 722 37.83 10.13 26.76
CA GLY A 722 36.67 11.04 26.69
C GLY A 722 35.99 11.03 25.32
N ALA A 723 34.70 10.74 25.30
CA ALA A 723 33.83 10.79 24.12
C ALA A 723 33.00 12.09 24.09
N ALA A 724 32.69 12.65 25.25
CA ALA A 724 31.99 13.93 25.39
C ALA A 724 32.47 14.68 26.62
N ILE A 725 32.58 16.00 26.51
CA ILE A 725 32.95 16.89 27.62
C ILE A 725 31.86 17.94 27.79
N ARG A 726 31.47 18.18 29.04
CA ARG A 726 30.64 19.34 29.41
C ARG A 726 31.47 20.35 30.20
N ARG A 727 31.22 21.65 30.00
CA ARG A 727 31.88 22.74 30.72
C ARG A 727 30.86 23.76 31.21
N LEU A 728 30.93 24.10 32.49
CA LEU A 728 30.23 25.25 33.07
C LEU A 728 31.23 26.34 33.44
N ASP A 729 31.10 27.50 32.82
CA ASP A 729 31.80 28.70 33.25
C ASP A 729 30.99 29.38 34.37
N VAL A 730 31.49 29.28 35.60
CA VAL A 730 30.79 29.82 36.79
C VAL A 730 30.72 31.34 36.81
N ASN A 731 31.61 32.04 36.09
CA ASN A 731 31.64 33.50 36.07
C ASN A 731 30.61 34.06 35.10
N THR A 732 30.41 33.39 33.96
CA THR A 732 29.51 33.87 32.91
C THR A 732 28.18 33.12 32.84
N GLY A 733 28.09 31.94 33.46
CA GLY A 733 26.95 31.03 33.32
C GLY A 733 26.92 30.26 31.99
N THR A 734 27.95 30.40 31.15
CA THR A 734 28.08 29.70 29.87
C THR A 734 28.19 28.18 30.07
N LYS A 735 27.41 27.43 29.30
CA LYS A 735 27.38 25.96 29.33
C LYS A 735 27.71 25.42 27.96
N VAL A 736 28.70 24.53 27.87
CA VAL A 736 29.11 23.92 26.60
C VAL A 736 29.13 22.41 26.74
N ILE A 737 28.59 21.69 25.76
CA ILE A 737 28.80 20.25 25.57
C ILE A 737 29.50 20.08 24.22
N THR A 738 30.67 19.44 24.24
CA THR A 738 31.42 19.08 23.03
C THR A 738 31.41 17.57 22.88
N LEU A 739 30.91 17.07 21.76
CA LEU A 739 30.91 15.66 21.42
C LEU A 739 32.08 15.36 20.48
N GLY A 740 32.84 14.30 20.77
CA GLY A 740 33.89 13.80 19.87
C GLY A 740 33.32 13.00 18.69
N PHE A 741 32.01 13.04 18.49
CA PHE A 741 31.29 12.32 17.46
C PHE A 741 30.07 13.11 16.98
N GLY A 742 29.53 12.74 15.81
CA GLY A 742 28.31 13.31 15.26
C GLY A 742 27.08 12.79 15.99
N PHE A 743 26.25 13.67 16.51
CA PHE A 743 25.00 13.31 17.18
C PHE A 743 24.04 12.55 16.25
N GLU A 744 24.12 12.81 14.94
CA GLU A 744 23.40 12.05 13.91
C GLU A 744 23.75 10.56 13.89
N SER A 745 24.94 10.18 14.38
CA SER A 745 25.38 8.77 14.46
C SER A 745 24.81 8.02 15.67
N VAL A 746 24.24 8.74 16.64
CA VAL A 746 23.73 8.14 17.88
C VAL A 746 22.55 7.24 17.58
N ASN A 747 22.62 6.00 18.06
CA ASN A 747 21.57 5.00 17.91
C ASN A 747 21.48 4.09 19.15
N ARG A 748 20.35 3.40 19.27
CA ARG A 748 20.13 2.35 20.28
C ARG A 748 20.14 0.99 19.59
N PRO A 749 21.21 0.17 19.74
CA PRO A 749 21.23 -1.17 19.18
C PRO A 749 20.10 -2.03 19.75
N GLY A 750 19.41 -2.79 18.91
CA GLY A 750 18.33 -3.69 19.36
C GLY A 750 18.79 -4.73 20.40
N SER A 751 20.07 -5.10 20.38
CA SER A 751 20.70 -6.01 21.36
C SER A 751 20.96 -5.37 22.73
N ARG A 752 20.78 -4.05 22.88
CA ARG A 752 21.03 -3.29 24.11
C ARG A 752 19.85 -2.35 24.42
N PRO A 753 18.67 -2.90 24.80
CA PRO A 753 17.46 -2.10 25.01
C PRO A 753 17.61 -1.05 26.12
N GLY A 754 18.53 -1.25 27.07
CA GLY A 754 18.85 -0.30 28.13
C GLY A 754 19.78 0.85 27.71
N PHE A 755 20.22 0.92 26.45
CA PHE A 755 21.01 2.05 25.95
C PHE A 755 20.10 3.24 25.62
N PHE A 756 20.66 4.44 25.71
CA PHE A 756 19.98 5.66 25.31
C PHE A 756 19.70 5.67 23.81
N THR A 757 18.51 6.13 23.47
CA THR A 757 18.16 6.61 22.14
C THR A 757 18.74 8.00 21.92
N ARG A 758 18.73 8.45 20.66
CA ARG A 758 19.07 9.82 20.28
C ARG A 758 18.22 10.85 21.04
N VAL A 759 16.92 10.57 21.22
CA VAL A 759 15.97 11.43 21.93
C VAL A 759 16.36 11.60 23.39
N GLN A 760 16.63 10.51 24.09
CA GLN A 760 17.07 10.51 25.50
C GLN A 760 18.37 11.27 25.73
N LEU A 761 19.34 11.10 24.82
CA LEU A 761 20.61 11.81 24.93
C LEU A 761 20.43 13.33 24.72
N MET A 762 19.64 13.75 23.72
CA MET A 762 19.33 15.18 23.52
C MET A 762 18.57 15.76 24.71
N GLU A 763 17.59 15.05 25.23
CA GLU A 763 16.84 15.46 26.41
C GLU A 763 17.76 15.78 27.60
N LEU A 764 18.66 14.86 27.94
CA LEU A 764 19.62 15.03 29.02
C LEU A 764 20.47 16.30 28.82
N MET A 765 20.95 16.52 27.59
CA MET A 765 21.78 17.67 27.25
C MET A 765 21.02 18.99 27.33
N LEU A 766 19.78 19.05 26.81
CA LEU A 766 18.93 20.24 26.86
C LEU A 766 18.45 20.55 28.29
N ALA A 767 18.12 19.52 29.08
CA ALA A 767 17.77 19.67 30.49
C ALA A 767 18.92 20.33 31.27
N TRP A 768 20.16 19.93 30.99
CA TRP A 768 21.34 20.57 31.61
C TRP A 768 21.51 22.04 31.20
N PHE A 769 21.16 22.41 29.97
CA PHE A 769 21.09 23.80 29.54
C PHE A 769 19.98 24.62 30.22
N GLY A 770 19.07 23.98 30.96
CA GLY A 770 17.96 24.64 31.65
C GLY A 770 16.69 24.73 30.80
N LEU A 771 16.63 24.03 29.68
CA LEU A 771 15.41 23.86 28.90
C LEU A 771 14.60 22.74 29.56
N ALA A 772 13.47 23.07 30.19
CA ALA A 772 12.58 22.09 30.85
C ALA A 772 11.93 21.16 29.82
N THR A 773 12.42 19.92 29.67
CA THR A 773 11.90 18.98 28.66
C THR A 773 10.59 18.44 29.20
N GLY A 774 9.48 18.76 28.52
CA GLY A 774 8.13 18.52 29.03
C GLY A 774 7.70 17.07 29.04
N ILE A 775 8.64 16.12 29.02
CA ILE A 775 8.35 14.69 28.99
C ILE A 775 9.19 14.09 30.12
N GLU A 776 8.57 13.90 31.28
CA GLU A 776 9.02 12.82 32.16
C GLU A 776 8.96 11.58 31.28
N GLU A 777 10.12 11.03 30.92
CA GLU A 777 10.21 9.79 30.17
C GLU A 777 9.70 8.68 31.10
N GLN A 778 8.36 8.53 31.16
CA GLN A 778 7.82 7.20 31.07
C GLN A 778 8.52 6.64 29.84
N LEU A 779 9.48 5.73 30.06
CA LEU A 779 9.84 4.72 29.09
C LEU A 779 8.59 4.48 28.25
N PRO A 780 8.66 4.43 26.92
CA PRO A 780 7.60 3.76 26.22
C PRO A 780 7.56 2.35 26.85
N GLN A 781 6.69 2.16 27.85
CA GLN A 781 5.76 1.07 27.79
C GLN A 781 5.32 1.21 26.35
N LEU A 782 5.82 0.29 25.53
CA LEU A 782 5.10 -0.13 24.36
C LEU A 782 3.66 -0.17 24.85
N LEU A 783 2.89 0.89 24.57
CA LEU A 783 1.48 0.76 24.40
C LEU A 783 1.45 -0.12 23.15
N THR A 784 1.67 -1.43 23.35
CA THR A 784 0.93 -2.45 22.65
C THR A 784 -0.47 -1.89 22.70
N ARG A 785 -0.89 -1.27 21.60
CA ARG A 785 -2.26 -0.80 21.40
C ARG A 785 -3.08 -1.99 21.82
N SER A 786 -3.58 -1.93 23.04
CA SER A 786 -4.21 -3.09 23.65
C SER A 786 -5.59 -3.03 23.08
N SER A 787 -5.75 -3.60 21.89
CA SER A 787 -6.98 -3.61 21.14
C SER A 787 -8.05 -4.20 22.05
N ALA A 788 -9.01 -3.37 22.42
CA ALA A 788 -10.20 -3.86 23.09
C ALA A 788 -11.20 -4.25 21.99
N PHE A 789 -11.80 -5.42 22.14
CA PHE A 789 -12.81 -5.93 21.21
C PHE A 789 -14.14 -6.01 21.94
N ALA A 790 -15.22 -5.61 21.30
CA ALA A 790 -16.57 -5.71 21.83
C ALA A 790 -17.43 -6.61 20.93
N TRP A 791 -18.11 -7.60 21.50
CA TRP A 791 -19.00 -8.50 20.78
C TRP A 791 -20.19 -8.98 21.63
N PRO A 792 -21.32 -9.33 21.01
CA PRO A 792 -21.65 -9.08 19.60
C PRO A 792 -21.76 -7.57 19.32
N ASN A 793 -21.50 -7.17 18.08
CA ASN A 793 -21.71 -5.81 17.59
C ASN A 793 -22.26 -5.91 16.17
N PRO A 794 -23.58 -5.79 15.95
CA PRO A 794 -24.56 -5.22 16.89
C PRO A 794 -24.85 -6.07 18.13
N PHE A 795 -25.14 -5.44 19.27
CA PHE A 795 -25.61 -6.12 20.50
C PHE A 795 -27.11 -5.91 20.73
N THR A 796 -27.74 -6.81 21.49
CA THR A 796 -29.15 -6.70 21.90
C THR A 796 -29.26 -6.37 23.40
N ASP A 797 -28.95 -7.34 24.28
CA ASP A 797 -29.02 -7.18 25.74
C ASP A 797 -27.66 -7.29 26.45
N ARG A 798 -26.67 -7.91 25.80
CA ARG A 798 -25.35 -8.16 26.37
C ARG A 798 -24.24 -7.73 25.43
N LEU A 799 -23.19 -7.12 25.99
CA LEU A 799 -21.99 -6.72 25.28
C LEU A 799 -20.77 -7.23 26.05
N SER A 800 -20.02 -8.14 25.44
CA SER A 800 -18.77 -8.66 25.99
C SER A 800 -17.60 -7.86 25.47
N ILE A 801 -16.67 -7.53 26.36
CA ILE A 801 -15.47 -6.74 26.06
C ILE A 801 -14.25 -7.53 26.50
N ALA A 802 -13.37 -7.86 25.56
CA ALA A 802 -12.04 -8.37 25.85
C ALA A 802 -10.99 -7.28 25.68
N LEU A 803 -10.05 -7.26 26.61
CA LEU A 803 -8.87 -6.40 26.59
C LEU A 803 -7.73 -7.18 25.92
N GLY A 804 -7.08 -6.69 24.86
CA GLY A 804 -6.04 -7.45 24.12
C GLY A 804 -4.87 -8.01 24.95
N THR A 805 -4.20 -9.04 24.42
CA THR A 805 -3.30 -9.99 25.08
C THR A 805 -2.06 -9.35 25.69
N GLY A 806 -2.12 -9.03 26.98
CA GLY A 806 -0.95 -8.75 27.82
C GLY A 806 -1.25 -9.26 29.23
N HIS A 807 -0.31 -9.99 29.83
CA HIS A 807 -0.47 -10.47 31.22
C HIS A 807 -0.70 -9.27 32.16
N PRO A 808 -1.77 -9.27 32.96
CA PRO A 808 -2.06 -8.14 33.83
C PRO A 808 -1.04 -8.03 34.95
N THR A 809 -0.45 -6.85 35.12
CA THR A 809 0.27 -6.50 36.35
C THR A 809 -0.73 -6.36 37.51
N PRO A 810 -0.33 -6.59 38.77
CA PRO A 810 -1.21 -6.48 39.95
C PRO A 810 -1.93 -5.13 40.10
N SER A 811 -1.43 -4.07 39.46
CA SER A 811 -2.03 -2.73 39.41
C SER A 811 -3.24 -2.59 38.47
N GLN A 812 -3.56 -3.59 37.63
CA GLN A 812 -4.67 -3.53 36.66
C GLN A 812 -6.03 -4.03 37.19
N ARG A 813 -6.18 -4.26 38.50
CA ARG A 813 -7.40 -4.81 39.13
C ARG A 813 -8.59 -3.83 39.28
N GLN A 814 -8.54 -2.63 38.68
CA GLN A 814 -9.60 -1.62 38.81
C GLN A 814 -9.91 -0.87 37.50
N LEU A 815 -10.05 -1.58 36.37
CA LEU A 815 -10.55 -0.95 35.15
C LEU A 815 -12.08 -0.81 35.22
N ALA A 816 -12.60 0.39 34.97
CA ALA A 816 -14.02 0.67 34.80
C ALA A 816 -14.35 0.78 33.31
N ILE A 817 -15.45 0.15 32.89
CA ILE A 817 -16.03 0.30 31.57
C ILE A 817 -17.27 1.18 31.67
N SER A 818 -17.29 2.28 30.92
CA SER A 818 -18.47 3.10 30.72
C SER A 818 -18.99 3.00 29.29
N VAL A 819 -20.31 2.82 29.15
CA VAL A 819 -21.03 2.90 27.89
C VAL A 819 -21.74 4.24 27.85
N ALA A 820 -21.52 5.04 26.81
CA ALA A 820 -22.13 6.33 26.59
C ALA A 820 -22.94 6.34 25.28
N ASP A 821 -24.02 7.12 25.24
CA ASP A 821 -24.74 7.40 23.99
C ASP A 821 -23.99 8.45 23.13
N VAL A 822 -24.53 8.77 21.96
CA VAL A 822 -23.91 9.73 21.02
C VAL A 822 -23.79 11.16 21.56
N SER A 823 -24.52 11.51 22.62
CA SER A 823 -24.41 12.81 23.28
C SER A 823 -23.29 12.84 24.33
N GLY A 824 -22.67 11.70 24.61
CA GLY A 824 -21.65 11.54 25.66
C GLY A 824 -22.23 11.22 27.04
N ARG A 825 -23.56 11.09 27.17
CA ARG A 825 -24.19 10.68 28.44
C ARG A 825 -23.90 9.22 28.73
N ILE A 826 -23.35 8.94 29.92
CA ILE A 826 -23.05 7.58 30.37
C ILE A 826 -24.36 6.85 30.71
N VAL A 827 -24.67 5.79 29.96
CA VAL A 827 -25.87 4.96 30.15
C VAL A 827 -25.59 3.70 30.97
N ARG A 828 -24.33 3.28 31.07
CA ARG A 828 -23.92 2.14 31.91
C ARG A 828 -22.48 2.32 32.39
N ASN A 829 -22.18 1.87 33.60
CA ASN A 829 -20.83 1.80 34.13
C ASN A 829 -20.65 0.47 34.89
N GLN A 830 -19.50 -0.20 34.71
CA GLN A 830 -19.22 -1.49 35.34
C GLN A 830 -17.72 -1.66 35.59
N HIS A 831 -17.36 -2.16 36.77
CA HIS A 831 -15.98 -2.55 37.07
C HIS A 831 -15.66 -3.92 36.49
N VAL A 832 -14.42 -4.06 35.98
CA VAL A 832 -13.94 -5.26 35.34
C VAL A 832 -12.91 -5.94 36.23
N GLY A 833 -13.24 -7.16 36.67
CA GLY A 833 -12.32 -8.02 37.43
C GLY A 833 -11.48 -8.97 36.58
N SER A 834 -11.76 -9.09 35.27
CA SER A 834 -11.20 -10.13 34.38
C SER A 834 -10.89 -9.63 32.98
N TYR A 835 -10.03 -10.36 32.25
CA TYR A 835 -9.60 -10.05 30.88
C TYR A 835 -10.76 -9.92 29.86
N CYS A 836 -11.86 -10.62 30.14
CA CYS A 836 -13.13 -10.47 29.44
C CYS A 836 -14.21 -10.12 30.46
N SER A 837 -15.02 -9.10 30.16
CA SER A 837 -16.18 -8.73 30.98
C SER A 837 -17.42 -8.62 30.11
N THR A 838 -18.51 -9.20 30.56
CA THR A 838 -19.81 -9.05 29.92
C THR A 838 -20.63 -8.00 30.66
N ILE A 839 -21.09 -7.01 29.92
CA ILE A 839 -22.06 -6.02 30.37
C ILE A 839 -23.45 -6.54 30.00
N SER A 840 -24.24 -6.87 31.01
CA SER A 840 -25.62 -7.35 30.86
C SER A 840 -26.64 -6.29 31.27
N GLY A 841 -27.90 -6.47 30.86
CA GLY A 841 -29.00 -5.56 31.19
C GLY A 841 -29.00 -4.31 30.32
N LEU A 842 -28.49 -4.41 29.09
CA LEU A 842 -28.50 -3.33 28.11
C LEU A 842 -29.80 -3.32 27.30
N GLY A 843 -30.68 -4.31 27.47
CA GLY A 843 -31.98 -4.47 26.78
C GLY A 843 -32.89 -3.23 26.75
N PRO A 844 -32.99 -2.41 27.81
CA PRO A 844 -33.80 -1.19 27.79
C PRO A 844 -33.25 -0.03 26.96
N LEU A 845 -31.99 -0.09 26.50
CA LEU A 845 -31.41 0.98 25.68
C LEU A 845 -32.11 1.07 24.30
N PRO A 846 -32.35 2.26 23.74
CA PRO A 846 -32.90 2.37 22.39
C PRO A 846 -31.90 1.87 21.33
N PRO A 847 -32.36 1.35 20.18
CA PRO A 847 -31.49 1.03 19.04
C PRO A 847 -30.69 2.26 18.61
N GLY A 848 -29.40 2.09 18.34
CA GLY A 848 -28.53 3.24 18.05
C GLY A 848 -27.05 2.97 18.27
N VAL A 849 -26.25 4.01 18.13
CA VAL A 849 -24.79 3.96 18.30
C VAL A 849 -24.44 4.31 19.74
N TYR A 850 -23.56 3.51 20.34
CA TYR A 850 -23.00 3.73 21.67
C TYR A 850 -21.48 3.68 21.62
N TYR A 851 -20.86 4.32 22.61
CA TYR A 851 -19.42 4.43 22.75
C TYR A 851 -18.99 3.81 24.07
N VAL A 852 -18.08 2.84 24.00
CA VAL A 852 -17.52 2.20 25.18
C VAL A 852 -16.14 2.79 25.49
N ARG A 853 -15.97 3.30 26.70
CA ARG A 853 -14.71 3.82 27.21
C ARG A 853 -14.21 2.93 28.35
N ILE A 854 -12.92 2.61 28.33
CA ILE A 854 -12.25 1.84 29.39
C ILE A 854 -11.34 2.80 30.14
N SER A 855 -11.56 3.00 31.44
CA SER A 855 -10.75 3.92 32.26
C SER A 855 -9.27 3.53 32.22
N GLY A 856 -8.38 4.49 32.02
CA GLY A 856 -6.94 4.23 31.99
C GLY A 856 -6.40 3.62 30.69
N ARG A 857 -7.25 3.42 29.65
CA ARG A 857 -6.80 3.09 28.29
C ARG A 857 -7.24 4.16 27.30
N GLY A 858 -6.30 4.60 26.44
CA GLY A 858 -6.60 5.48 25.32
C GLY A 858 -7.35 4.71 24.23
N GLY A 859 -8.65 4.95 24.08
CA GLY A 859 -9.48 4.35 23.03
C GLY A 859 -10.96 4.36 23.37
N VAL A 860 -11.81 4.61 22.38
CA VAL A 860 -13.27 4.53 22.47
C VAL A 860 -13.75 3.51 21.44
N LEU A 861 -14.49 2.48 21.87
CA LEU A 861 -15.08 1.49 20.96
C LEU A 861 -16.47 1.96 20.53
N ARG A 862 -16.72 1.98 19.21
CA ARG A 862 -18.06 2.21 18.67
C ARG A 862 -18.81 0.87 18.61
N VAL A 863 -19.96 0.79 19.26
CA VAL A 863 -20.86 -0.37 19.23
C VAL A 863 -22.26 0.05 18.80
N VAL A 864 -22.97 -0.85 18.13
CA VAL A 864 -24.31 -0.63 17.61
C VAL A 864 -25.28 -1.50 18.38
N LYS A 865 -26.40 -0.93 18.83
CA LYS A 865 -27.49 -1.69 19.40
C LYS A 865 -28.51 -2.02 18.32
N ALA A 866 -28.77 -3.33 18.13
CA ALA A 866 -29.86 -3.82 17.29
C ALA A 866 -31.22 -3.66 17.98
N ARG A 867 -32.29 -3.79 17.20
CA ARG A 867 -33.67 -3.76 17.71
C ARG A 867 -33.97 -4.89 18.69
#